data_AF-A0AAD5KFA7-F1
#
_entry.id   AF-A0AAD5KFA7-F1
#
_cell.length_a   1.000
_cell.length_b   1.000
_cell.length_c   1.000
_cell.angle_alpha   90.00
_cell.angle_beta   90.00
_cell.angle_gamma   90.00
#
_symmetry.space_group_name_H-M   'P 1'
#
loop_
_entity.id
_entity.type
_entity.pdbx_description
1 polymer ?
#
loop_
_entity_poly.entity_id
_entity_poly.type
_entity_poly.pdbx_seq_one_letter_code
_entity_poly.pdbx_strand_id
1 'polypeptide(L)'
;MAMLPLLRTSEEIACDGTFATLPLLFSQLFTLHVAAYIYMFPLAYAVMSEKTQSLYQLVLGRILDVLRTVPGEGVGIIRMVSDYEFAILNTMEHAFPGGHSHGCWFHFGQAIFQKVRAEGLRQSYMHWPNGKKIVKMLIALALLPAAQAHQGFMDICQSSVVLLQDEAPDVRSKMRIIYEYMGSYWFQIVTPDRFSVNGNMPRKKQKRMRVLGLFCQSLDNREITVYQFLEMCSRFFEPLHNPAPLGGLLADPFDSDHENSVSDESLEEDQQGADVGPDVNRRAARVRRPRGVRRGDGIRRGNGVRRGDGIRRAAVVRRAGEVRRAAGVRRLAYAGRGGRMGNVPLYCMGIQDFDDLVRKAIDDAGIDIDVAEDQVQIPPPIVEEEQQQHNFIDMICEICFNNAKSFFQALWPFILQLWWNTTTVQRASLPLEELSNMVKLYENEQIFHIEFKTAKEASALVKKLQNELAESKELSSYNFSIVPYHLNPKEVNILLSQNSIDAIDVSFEELSGNNLQNGLSIVQVPTHYLPTGKVYIGRHNFLYISEEINFKSVCSILASILSTYNHHENLIANLPISNQYNVLLTFAVSNLTMVHPSLVSVFDENFSAFSKKFSHVSDLSISSQVVYIGNGHIGADYSTDNNAFILNEEKIVSLINVLEPRLGNQLSSDPTFHWVLYVPHEEQSPMYIFKGSSPVTTNSVLSPRWNGGGLQIVNGIEHSFAGLALCQLRNALGIFSLQNSEDSYISLEYDESGVHDWELYLLTRRRTIQFLNQATITLKSLSQLLEQIGNIVVSEEIRDLVVTSVKMVDAARRAILNGNLQQAYRDAKVANMCAEKAFFDPSLLALLYFPEDQKYAIYIPLFLPIGIPVLLSLRSVYMHFLKR
;
A
#
# COMPACT_ATOMS: atom_id res chain seq x y z
N MET A 1 -10.20 -21.81 22.30
CA MET A 1 -10.50 -23.23 22.08
C MET A 1 -12.00 -23.56 21.93
N ALA A 2 -12.93 -22.62 22.13
CA ALA A 2 -14.38 -22.90 22.08
C ALA A 2 -14.87 -23.47 20.73
N MET A 3 -14.19 -23.16 19.61
CA MET A 3 -14.58 -23.62 18.27
C MET A 3 -13.92 -24.93 17.83
N LEU A 4 -12.87 -25.40 18.54
CA LEU A 4 -12.15 -26.61 18.19
C LEU A 4 -13.02 -27.90 18.20
N PRO A 5 -13.98 -28.06 19.14
CA PRO A 5 -14.92 -29.18 19.12
C PRO A 5 -15.77 -29.29 17.85
N LEU A 6 -15.91 -28.23 17.06
CA LEU A 6 -16.69 -28.27 15.81
C LEU A 6 -16.06 -29.20 14.77
N LEU A 7 -14.76 -29.51 14.85
CA LEU A 7 -14.16 -30.57 14.02
C LEU A 7 -14.79 -31.94 14.23
N ARG A 8 -15.42 -32.18 15.40
CA ARG A 8 -16.09 -33.45 15.71
C ARG A 8 -17.47 -33.56 15.07
N THR A 9 -18.14 -32.44 14.84
CA THR A 9 -19.54 -32.39 14.40
C THR A 9 -19.72 -31.81 13.00
N SER A 10 -18.75 -31.04 12.50
CA SER A 10 -18.73 -30.56 11.12
C SER A 10 -18.38 -31.71 10.19
N GLU A 11 -18.89 -31.62 8.97
CA GLU A 11 -18.53 -32.49 7.86
C GLU A 11 -17.50 -31.85 6.93
N GLU A 12 -17.26 -30.54 7.05
CA GLU A 12 -16.53 -29.77 6.05
C GLU A 12 -15.56 -28.77 6.67
N ILE A 13 -14.36 -28.73 6.10
CA ILE A 13 -13.33 -27.73 6.36
C ILE A 13 -12.82 -27.14 5.05
N ALA A 14 -12.38 -25.89 5.11
CA ALA A 14 -11.66 -25.25 4.03
C ALA A 14 -10.36 -24.66 4.54
N CYS A 15 -9.34 -24.62 3.70
CA CYS A 15 -8.08 -23.98 4.01
C CYS A 15 -7.58 -23.14 2.84
N ASP A 16 -6.79 -22.14 3.18
CA ASP A 16 -6.21 -21.21 2.21
C ASP A 16 -4.87 -20.67 2.72
N GLY A 17 -3.96 -20.38 1.79
CA GLY A 17 -2.67 -19.78 2.05
C GLY A 17 -2.63 -18.35 1.52
N THR A 18 -2.52 -17.35 2.39
CA THR A 18 -2.52 -15.92 2.00
C THR A 18 -1.17 -15.24 2.25
N PHE A 19 -0.86 -14.18 1.50
CA PHE A 19 0.48 -13.58 1.41
C PHE A 19 0.58 -12.10 1.80
N ALA A 20 -0.54 -11.37 1.81
CA ALA A 20 -0.52 -9.91 1.72
C ALA A 20 0.12 -9.17 2.92
N THR A 21 0.28 -9.82 4.09
CA THR A 21 0.75 -9.17 5.33
C THR A 21 1.57 -10.11 6.22
N LEU A 22 2.72 -10.59 5.73
CA LEU A 22 3.60 -11.48 6.50
C LEU A 22 5.00 -10.89 6.71
N PRO A 23 5.60 -11.04 7.90
CA PRO A 23 7.01 -10.70 8.10
C PRO A 23 7.91 -11.54 7.16
N LEU A 24 9.00 -10.95 6.67
CA LEU A 24 9.97 -11.53 5.71
C LEU A 24 10.50 -12.94 6.05
N LEU A 25 10.39 -13.37 7.31
CA LEU A 25 10.81 -14.70 7.76
C LEU A 25 9.83 -15.83 7.38
N PHE A 26 8.66 -15.49 6.86
CA PHE A 26 7.59 -16.44 6.62
C PHE A 26 7.08 -16.36 5.18
N SER A 27 6.91 -17.54 4.57
CA SER A 27 6.46 -17.66 3.18
C SER A 27 4.95 -17.55 3.03
N GLN A 28 4.16 -17.87 4.07
CA GLN A 28 2.69 -17.83 4.00
C GLN A 28 1.98 -17.81 5.37
N LEU A 29 0.73 -17.33 5.35
CA LEU A 29 -0.24 -17.47 6.42
C LEU A 29 -1.23 -18.54 6.00
N PHE A 30 -1.12 -19.72 6.61
CA PHE A 30 -2.08 -20.79 6.41
C PHE A 30 -3.29 -20.57 7.32
N THR A 31 -4.48 -20.55 6.74
CA THR A 31 -5.74 -20.41 7.46
C THR A 31 -6.57 -21.68 7.31
N LEU A 32 -7.16 -22.13 8.41
CA LEU A 32 -8.05 -23.29 8.46
C LEU A 32 -9.41 -22.82 8.96
N HIS A 33 -10.46 -23.16 8.23
CA HIS A 33 -11.84 -22.80 8.52
C HIS A 33 -12.71 -24.06 8.61
N VAL A 34 -13.71 -24.02 9.48
CA VAL A 34 -14.66 -25.13 9.69
C VAL A 34 -16.08 -24.66 9.39
N ALA A 35 -16.84 -25.49 8.69
CA ALA A 35 -18.25 -25.24 8.45
C ALA A 35 -19.08 -25.51 9.71
N ALA A 36 -19.87 -24.55 10.16
CA ALA A 36 -20.86 -24.76 11.22
C ALA A 36 -22.07 -23.86 10.99
N TYR A 37 -23.28 -24.31 11.33
CA TYR A 37 -24.50 -23.50 11.17
C TYR A 37 -24.64 -22.85 9.79
N ILE A 38 -24.23 -23.56 8.74
CA ILE A 38 -24.24 -23.11 7.34
C ILE A 38 -23.16 -22.03 7.03
N TYR A 39 -22.37 -21.53 8.00
CA TYR A 39 -21.29 -20.55 7.79
C TYR A 39 -19.89 -21.17 7.92
N MET A 40 -18.88 -20.51 7.35
CA MET A 40 -17.46 -20.87 7.53
C MET A 40 -16.88 -20.03 8.67
N PHE A 41 -16.29 -20.70 9.66
CA PHE A 41 -15.66 -20.04 10.80
C PHE A 41 -14.16 -20.31 10.81
N PRO A 42 -13.31 -19.29 11.04
CA PRO A 42 -11.88 -19.50 11.19
C PRO A 42 -11.59 -20.32 12.44
N LEU A 43 -10.85 -21.39 12.25
CA LEU A 43 -10.51 -22.37 13.28
C LEU A 43 -9.07 -22.19 13.77
N ALA A 44 -8.13 -22.01 12.83
CA ALA A 44 -6.72 -21.85 13.14
C ALA A 44 -6.02 -20.98 12.09
N TYR A 45 -4.97 -20.29 12.56
CA TYR A 45 -4.04 -19.53 11.75
C TYR A 45 -2.63 -20.03 12.05
N ALA A 46 -1.83 -20.29 11.03
CA ALA A 46 -0.47 -20.74 11.16
C ALA A 46 0.44 -19.95 10.22
N VAL A 47 1.41 -19.25 10.82
CA VAL A 47 2.46 -18.59 10.06
C VAL A 47 3.54 -19.62 9.75
N MET A 48 3.85 -19.80 8.46
CA MET A 48 4.72 -20.89 7.98
C MET A 48 5.95 -20.34 7.26
N SER A 49 7.13 -20.89 7.58
CA SER A 49 8.39 -20.49 6.94
C SER A 49 8.48 -20.92 5.49
N GLU A 50 7.86 -22.04 5.11
CA GLU A 50 7.84 -22.60 3.75
C GLU A 50 6.51 -23.31 3.46
N LYS A 51 6.23 -23.57 2.17
CA LYS A 51 5.04 -24.28 1.67
C LYS A 51 5.30 -25.77 1.40
N THR A 52 5.78 -26.48 2.42
CA THR A 52 6.13 -27.90 2.27
C THR A 52 5.11 -28.81 2.95
N GLN A 53 4.88 -29.99 2.38
CA GLN A 53 3.94 -30.98 2.93
C GLN A 53 4.25 -31.34 4.39
N SER A 54 5.53 -31.45 4.75
CA SER A 54 5.97 -31.74 6.11
C SER A 54 5.56 -30.66 7.12
N LEU A 55 5.62 -29.38 6.73
CA LEU A 55 5.20 -28.27 7.59
C LEU A 55 3.68 -28.22 7.75
N TYR A 56 2.90 -28.47 6.69
CA TYR A 56 1.45 -28.60 6.82
C TYR A 56 1.07 -29.77 7.75
N GLN A 57 1.78 -30.89 7.66
CA GLN A 57 1.53 -32.05 8.52
C GLN A 57 1.79 -31.71 9.98
N LEU A 58 2.83 -30.91 10.25
CA LEU A 58 3.13 -30.43 11.59
C LEU A 58 2.02 -29.51 12.12
N VAL A 59 1.52 -28.59 11.30
CA VAL A 59 0.41 -27.68 11.66
C VAL A 59 -0.86 -28.47 11.97
N LEU A 60 -1.32 -29.34 11.06
CA LEU A 60 -2.53 -30.14 11.28
C LEU A 60 -2.35 -31.12 12.45
N GLY A 61 -1.19 -31.77 12.56
CA GLY A 61 -0.86 -32.65 13.68
C GLY A 61 -0.98 -31.93 15.01
N ARG A 62 -0.50 -30.68 15.09
CA ARG A 62 -0.62 -29.86 16.29
C ARG A 62 -2.07 -29.51 16.61
N ILE A 63 -2.89 -29.20 15.61
CA ILE A 63 -4.33 -28.92 15.78
C ILE A 63 -5.06 -30.16 16.32
N LEU A 64 -4.78 -31.34 15.76
CA LEU A 64 -5.35 -32.61 16.20
C LEU A 64 -4.88 -33.00 17.61
N ASP A 65 -3.62 -32.75 17.96
CA ASP A 65 -3.11 -32.95 19.32
C ASP A 65 -3.84 -32.07 20.33
N VAL A 66 -4.12 -30.81 19.99
CA VAL A 66 -4.90 -29.90 20.84
C VAL A 66 -6.35 -30.40 20.95
N LEU A 67 -6.95 -30.89 19.86
CA LEU A 67 -8.30 -31.45 19.88
C LEU A 67 -8.43 -32.64 20.85
N ARG A 68 -7.39 -33.48 20.96
CA ARG A 68 -7.34 -34.61 21.92
C ARG A 68 -7.38 -34.16 23.38
N THR A 69 -6.98 -32.92 23.69
CA THR A 69 -7.04 -32.36 25.05
C THR A 69 -8.45 -31.88 25.44
N VAL A 70 -9.38 -31.83 24.49
CA VAL A 70 -10.77 -31.37 24.70
C VAL A 70 -11.72 -32.56 24.67
N PRO A 71 -12.71 -32.65 25.60
CA PRO A 71 -13.64 -33.78 25.67
C PRO A 71 -14.37 -34.05 24.35
N GLY A 72 -14.57 -35.34 24.04
CA GLY A 72 -15.26 -35.84 22.85
C GLY A 72 -14.46 -36.92 22.12
N GLU A 73 -15.12 -37.67 21.23
CA GLU A 73 -14.49 -38.70 20.41
C GLU A 73 -14.60 -38.40 18.91
N GLY A 74 -13.63 -38.89 18.15
CA GLY A 74 -13.61 -38.81 16.68
C GLY A 74 -13.48 -37.40 16.07
N VAL A 75 -13.50 -37.39 14.75
CA VAL A 75 -13.56 -36.21 13.87
C VAL A 75 -14.63 -36.50 12.81
N GLY A 76 -15.52 -35.54 12.53
CA GLY A 76 -16.64 -35.70 11.59
C GLY A 76 -16.34 -35.27 10.15
N ILE A 77 -15.12 -34.74 9.90
CA ILE A 77 -14.73 -34.17 8.61
C ILE A 77 -14.68 -35.23 7.52
N ILE A 78 -15.50 -35.03 6.49
CA ILE A 78 -15.57 -35.87 5.29
C ILE A 78 -15.28 -35.09 3.99
N ARG A 79 -15.36 -33.74 4.03
CA ARG A 79 -15.08 -32.85 2.90
C ARG A 79 -14.00 -31.83 3.26
N MET A 80 -12.99 -31.71 2.41
CA MET A 80 -11.84 -30.82 2.64
C MET A 80 -11.53 -30.03 1.37
N VAL A 81 -11.73 -28.71 1.43
CA VAL A 81 -11.57 -27.80 0.27
C VAL A 81 -10.30 -26.98 0.42
N SER A 82 -9.44 -26.98 -0.60
CA SER A 82 -8.28 -26.08 -0.68
C SER A 82 -8.16 -25.52 -2.09
N ASP A 83 -7.20 -24.63 -2.30
CA ASP A 83 -6.56 -24.48 -3.61
C ASP A 83 -5.95 -25.80 -4.12
N TYR A 84 -5.38 -25.79 -5.33
CA TYR A 84 -4.79 -26.98 -5.96
C TYR A 84 -3.34 -27.23 -5.51
N GLU A 85 -2.94 -26.78 -4.32
CA GLU A 85 -1.63 -27.08 -3.77
C GLU A 85 -1.59 -28.53 -3.26
N PHE A 86 -0.90 -29.41 -4.00
CA PHE A 86 -0.78 -30.84 -3.67
C PHE A 86 -0.27 -31.11 -2.25
N ALA A 87 0.60 -30.25 -1.73
CA ALA A 87 1.11 -30.36 -0.38
C ALA A 87 -0.01 -30.26 0.67
N ILE A 88 -1.00 -29.39 0.45
CA ILE A 88 -2.16 -29.23 1.33
C ILE A 88 -3.12 -30.41 1.16
N LEU A 89 -3.51 -30.72 -0.08
CA LEU A 89 -4.48 -31.79 -0.37
C LEU A 89 -4.01 -33.15 0.20
N ASN A 90 -2.76 -33.52 -0.05
CA ASN A 90 -2.21 -34.79 0.44
C ASN A 90 -2.07 -34.80 1.97
N THR A 91 -1.82 -33.64 2.59
CA THR A 91 -1.73 -33.52 4.05
C THR A 91 -3.10 -33.63 4.71
N MET A 92 -4.14 -33.09 4.07
CA MET A 92 -5.53 -33.19 4.51
C MET A 92 -6.02 -34.64 4.49
N GLU A 93 -5.82 -35.37 3.40
CA GLU A 93 -6.14 -36.81 3.31
C GLU A 93 -5.38 -37.63 4.36
N HIS A 94 -4.13 -37.26 4.65
CA HIS A 94 -3.35 -37.91 5.69
C HIS A 94 -3.88 -37.64 7.11
N ALA A 95 -4.29 -36.39 7.37
CA ALA A 95 -4.82 -35.97 8.68
C ALA A 95 -6.24 -36.51 8.95
N PHE A 96 -7.03 -36.71 7.90
CA PHE A 96 -8.42 -37.16 7.98
C PHE A 96 -8.67 -38.34 7.01
N PRO A 97 -8.23 -39.55 7.37
CA PRO A 97 -8.20 -40.72 6.46
C PRO A 97 -9.56 -41.25 6.01
N GLY A 98 -10.67 -40.67 6.48
CA GLY A 98 -12.04 -41.00 6.06
C GLY A 98 -12.74 -39.90 5.23
N GLY A 99 -12.04 -38.81 4.92
CA GLY A 99 -12.59 -37.71 4.11
C GLY A 99 -11.87 -37.54 2.79
N HIS A 100 -12.52 -36.86 1.86
CA HIS A 100 -12.00 -36.58 0.52
C HIS A 100 -11.53 -35.13 0.43
N SER A 101 -10.32 -34.93 -0.09
CA SER A 101 -9.79 -33.60 -0.36
C SER A 101 -9.93 -33.26 -1.84
N HIS A 102 -10.54 -32.12 -2.12
CA HIS A 102 -10.73 -31.63 -3.48
C HIS A 102 -10.36 -30.14 -3.59
N GLY A 103 -10.01 -29.73 -4.80
CA GLY A 103 -9.75 -28.33 -5.08
C GLY A 103 -11.03 -27.50 -5.16
N CYS A 104 -10.88 -26.19 -4.98
CA CYS A 104 -11.96 -25.24 -5.07
C CYS A 104 -12.36 -24.98 -6.54
N TRP A 105 -13.67 -24.96 -6.82
CA TRP A 105 -14.21 -24.63 -8.15
C TRP A 105 -13.82 -23.23 -8.63
N PHE A 106 -13.72 -22.27 -7.71
CA PHE A 106 -13.29 -20.91 -8.02
C PHE A 106 -11.85 -20.88 -8.55
N HIS A 107 -10.91 -21.50 -7.85
CA HIS A 107 -9.51 -21.58 -8.26
C HIS A 107 -9.34 -22.40 -9.55
N PHE A 108 -10.17 -23.41 -9.79
CA PHE A 108 -10.23 -24.15 -11.05
C PHE A 108 -10.58 -23.23 -12.22
N GLY A 109 -11.68 -22.46 -12.09
CA GLY A 109 -12.11 -21.51 -13.11
C GLY A 109 -11.08 -20.40 -13.34
N GLN A 110 -10.47 -19.88 -12.27
CA GLN A 110 -9.44 -18.86 -12.34
C GLN A 110 -8.19 -19.35 -13.09
N ALA A 111 -7.72 -20.56 -12.82
CA ALA A 111 -6.55 -21.14 -13.49
C ALA A 111 -6.79 -21.34 -15.00
N ILE A 112 -7.98 -21.82 -15.38
CA ILE A 112 -8.37 -21.93 -16.80
C ILE A 112 -8.39 -20.55 -17.46
N PHE A 113 -8.97 -19.54 -16.80
CA PHE A 113 -9.03 -18.18 -17.32
C PHE A 113 -7.65 -17.51 -17.41
N GLN A 114 -6.78 -17.72 -16.42
CA GLN A 114 -5.39 -17.24 -16.46
C GLN A 114 -4.62 -17.87 -17.62
N LYS A 115 -4.84 -19.16 -17.91
CA LYS A 115 -4.24 -19.80 -19.09
C LYS A 115 -4.75 -19.17 -20.39
N VAL A 116 -6.04 -18.89 -20.51
CA VAL A 116 -6.61 -18.16 -21.66
C VAL A 116 -5.98 -16.77 -21.82
N ARG A 117 -5.76 -16.05 -20.71
CA ARG A 117 -5.08 -14.73 -20.71
C ARG A 117 -3.62 -14.83 -21.17
N ALA A 118 -2.88 -15.83 -20.68
CA ALA A 118 -1.46 -16.01 -21.01
C ALA A 118 -1.23 -16.27 -22.51
N GLU A 119 -2.18 -16.91 -23.20
CA GLU A 119 -2.12 -17.15 -24.65
C GLU A 119 -2.56 -15.92 -25.48
N GLY A 120 -2.79 -14.76 -24.85
CA GLY A 120 -3.13 -13.50 -25.54
C GLY A 120 -4.57 -13.43 -26.03
N LEU A 121 -5.46 -14.31 -25.57
CA LEU A 121 -6.86 -14.36 -26.02
C LEU A 121 -7.78 -13.40 -25.24
N ARG A 122 -7.26 -12.50 -24.38
CA ARG A 122 -8.07 -11.64 -23.50
C ARG A 122 -8.96 -10.64 -24.27
N GLN A 123 -8.40 -9.93 -25.25
CA GLN A 123 -9.16 -8.95 -26.06
C GLN A 123 -10.20 -9.65 -26.95
N SER A 124 -9.85 -10.83 -27.45
CA SER A 124 -10.75 -11.72 -28.20
C SER A 124 -11.86 -12.28 -27.31
N TYR A 125 -11.59 -12.72 -26.07
CA TYR A 125 -12.58 -13.31 -25.16
C TYR A 125 -13.78 -12.40 -24.87
N MET A 126 -13.61 -11.06 -24.88
CA MET A 126 -14.71 -10.11 -24.72
C MET A 126 -15.60 -9.99 -25.97
N HIS A 127 -15.05 -10.23 -27.15
CA HIS A 127 -15.70 -10.04 -28.45
C HIS A 127 -15.93 -11.35 -29.22
N TRP A 128 -15.68 -12.50 -28.57
CA TRP A 128 -15.68 -13.83 -29.19
C TRP A 128 -16.71 -14.76 -28.53
N PRO A 129 -17.97 -14.77 -29.02
CA PRO A 129 -19.06 -15.53 -28.42
C PRO A 129 -18.78 -17.03 -28.32
N ASN A 130 -18.20 -17.62 -29.38
CA ASN A 130 -17.94 -19.06 -29.46
C ASN A 130 -16.84 -19.52 -28.50
N GLY A 131 -15.72 -18.81 -28.41
CA GLY A 131 -14.68 -19.16 -27.45
C GLY A 131 -15.08 -18.91 -26.00
N LYS A 132 -15.86 -17.87 -25.74
CA LYS A 132 -16.46 -17.64 -24.42
C LYS A 132 -17.36 -18.80 -24.00
N LYS A 133 -18.17 -19.32 -24.93
CA LYS A 133 -18.98 -20.53 -24.72
C LYS A 133 -18.08 -21.72 -24.37
N ILE A 134 -17.03 -21.98 -25.16
CA ILE A 134 -16.13 -23.12 -24.94
C ILE A 134 -15.39 -23.03 -23.61
N VAL A 135 -14.80 -21.88 -23.28
CA VAL A 135 -14.10 -21.69 -21.99
C VAL A 135 -15.03 -21.90 -20.81
N LYS A 136 -16.29 -21.43 -20.89
CA LYS A 136 -17.28 -21.66 -19.83
C LYS A 136 -17.67 -23.13 -19.71
N MET A 137 -17.77 -23.86 -20.82
CA MET A 137 -17.97 -25.32 -20.79
C MET A 137 -16.78 -26.03 -20.14
N LEU A 138 -15.54 -25.60 -20.40
CA LEU A 138 -14.35 -26.14 -19.74
C LEU A 138 -14.37 -25.92 -18.21
N ILE A 139 -14.82 -24.74 -17.76
CA ILE A 139 -14.99 -24.45 -16.32
C ILE A 139 -16.13 -25.30 -15.72
N ALA A 140 -17.18 -25.58 -16.49
CA ALA A 140 -18.31 -26.41 -16.05
C ALA A 140 -17.96 -27.90 -15.90
N LEU A 141 -16.83 -28.38 -16.42
CA LEU A 141 -16.39 -29.77 -16.26
C LEU A 141 -16.25 -30.19 -14.78
N ALA A 142 -15.87 -29.25 -13.91
CA ALA A 142 -15.80 -29.48 -12.48
C ALA A 142 -17.17 -29.72 -11.81
N LEU A 143 -18.28 -29.39 -12.49
CA LEU A 143 -19.64 -29.64 -12.00
C LEU A 143 -20.18 -31.02 -12.43
N LEU A 144 -19.49 -31.73 -13.33
CA LEU A 144 -19.86 -33.09 -13.72
C LEU A 144 -19.38 -34.11 -12.69
N PRO A 145 -20.07 -35.26 -12.54
CA PRO A 145 -19.51 -36.41 -11.84
C PRO A 145 -18.13 -36.75 -12.39
N ALA A 146 -17.16 -37.08 -11.52
CA ALA A 146 -15.77 -37.36 -11.92
C ALA A 146 -15.68 -38.39 -13.07
N ALA A 147 -16.52 -39.43 -13.04
CA ALA A 147 -16.60 -40.46 -14.07
C ALA A 147 -17.06 -39.95 -15.46
N GLN A 148 -17.79 -38.84 -15.50
CA GLN A 148 -18.33 -38.24 -16.74
C GLN A 148 -17.49 -37.05 -17.24
N ALA A 149 -16.56 -36.54 -16.45
CA ALA A 149 -15.75 -35.37 -16.81
C ALA A 149 -14.92 -35.59 -18.08
N HIS A 150 -14.37 -36.80 -18.26
CA HIS A 150 -13.59 -37.12 -19.47
C HIS A 150 -14.48 -37.16 -20.71
N GLN A 151 -15.69 -37.72 -20.62
CA GLN A 151 -16.65 -37.71 -21.71
C GLN A 151 -17.05 -36.29 -22.09
N GLY A 152 -17.38 -35.46 -21.09
CA GLY A 152 -17.73 -34.05 -21.32
C GLY A 152 -16.60 -33.25 -21.96
N PHE A 153 -15.34 -33.51 -21.61
CA PHE A 153 -14.19 -32.86 -22.26
C PHE A 153 -14.06 -33.27 -23.74
N MET A 154 -14.25 -34.55 -24.06
CA MET A 154 -14.25 -35.02 -25.44
C MET A 154 -15.40 -34.41 -26.26
N ASP A 155 -16.59 -34.30 -25.68
CA ASP A 155 -17.76 -33.67 -26.33
C ASP A 155 -17.50 -32.18 -26.62
N ILE A 156 -16.83 -31.46 -25.70
CA ILE A 156 -16.38 -30.08 -25.93
C ILE A 156 -15.37 -30.03 -27.08
N CYS A 157 -14.35 -30.89 -27.08
CA CYS A 157 -13.35 -30.91 -28.16
C CYS A 157 -14.00 -31.17 -29.52
N GLN A 158 -14.91 -32.14 -29.61
CA GLN A 158 -15.59 -32.49 -30.86
C GLN A 158 -16.51 -31.37 -31.35
N SER A 159 -17.36 -30.81 -30.47
CA SER A 159 -18.26 -29.70 -30.83
C SER A 159 -17.53 -28.41 -31.14
N SER A 160 -16.37 -28.16 -30.51
CA SER A 160 -15.57 -26.97 -30.75
C SER A 160 -15.01 -26.91 -32.17
N VAL A 161 -14.85 -28.05 -32.87
CA VAL A 161 -14.39 -28.06 -34.27
C VAL A 161 -15.31 -27.21 -35.14
N VAL A 162 -16.63 -27.34 -34.96
CA VAL A 162 -17.63 -26.56 -35.71
C VAL A 162 -17.65 -25.11 -35.24
N LEU A 163 -17.61 -24.86 -33.93
CA LEU A 163 -17.63 -23.50 -33.37
C LEU A 163 -16.40 -22.65 -33.73
N LEU A 164 -15.30 -23.30 -34.17
CA LEU A 164 -14.03 -22.67 -34.52
C LEU A 164 -13.71 -22.69 -36.03
N GLN A 165 -14.62 -23.19 -36.87
CA GLN A 165 -14.40 -23.32 -38.32
C GLN A 165 -14.17 -21.97 -39.00
N ASP A 166 -14.93 -20.95 -38.60
CA ASP A 166 -14.87 -19.60 -39.18
C ASP A 166 -13.82 -18.69 -38.52
N GLU A 167 -13.12 -19.19 -37.50
CA GLU A 167 -12.14 -18.42 -36.73
C GLU A 167 -10.75 -18.41 -37.36
N ALA A 168 -9.96 -17.38 -37.03
CA ALA A 168 -8.59 -17.25 -37.54
C ALA A 168 -7.71 -18.46 -37.15
N PRO A 169 -6.76 -18.88 -38.01
CA PRO A 169 -5.86 -20.01 -37.73
C PRO A 169 -5.08 -19.88 -36.41
N ASP A 170 -4.75 -18.65 -36.03
CA ASP A 170 -4.06 -18.31 -34.77
C ASP A 170 -4.95 -18.56 -33.53
N VAL A 171 -6.26 -18.31 -33.62
CA VAL A 171 -7.21 -18.58 -32.53
C VAL A 171 -7.37 -20.10 -32.34
N ARG A 172 -7.44 -20.85 -33.45
CA ARG A 172 -7.51 -22.32 -33.41
C ARG A 172 -6.25 -22.95 -32.79
N SER A 173 -5.06 -22.44 -33.13
CA SER A 173 -3.81 -22.97 -32.57
C SER A 173 -3.70 -22.70 -31.06
N LYS A 174 -4.08 -21.49 -30.62
CA LYS A 174 -4.13 -21.14 -29.19
C LYS A 174 -5.15 -21.97 -28.41
N MET A 175 -6.31 -22.28 -29.00
CA MET A 175 -7.31 -23.14 -28.37
C MET A 175 -6.81 -24.57 -28.18
N ARG A 176 -6.00 -25.08 -29.12
CA ARG A 176 -5.34 -26.39 -28.96
C ARG A 176 -4.41 -26.42 -27.75
N ILE A 177 -3.67 -25.35 -27.48
CA ILE A 177 -2.80 -25.23 -26.29
C ILE A 177 -3.63 -25.31 -25.00
N ILE A 178 -4.84 -24.74 -24.99
CA ILE A 178 -5.76 -24.84 -23.84
C ILE A 178 -6.25 -26.28 -23.66
N TYR A 179 -6.59 -26.99 -24.73
CA TYR A 179 -6.98 -28.41 -24.64
C TYR A 179 -5.82 -29.30 -24.18
N GLU A 180 -4.61 -29.05 -24.65
CA GLU A 180 -3.39 -29.73 -24.19
C GLU A 180 -3.16 -29.48 -22.69
N TYR A 181 -3.38 -28.25 -22.21
CA TYR A 181 -3.31 -27.92 -20.78
C TYR A 181 -4.39 -28.66 -19.96
N MET A 182 -5.63 -28.71 -20.45
CA MET A 182 -6.71 -29.48 -19.81
C MET A 182 -6.35 -30.96 -19.71
N GLY A 183 -5.90 -31.58 -20.80
CA GLY A 183 -5.53 -32.99 -20.82
C GLY A 183 -4.33 -33.30 -19.92
N SER A 184 -3.24 -32.53 -20.05
CA SER A 184 -1.96 -32.83 -19.37
C SER A 184 -1.93 -32.44 -17.89
N TYR A 185 -2.58 -31.34 -17.50
CA TYR A 185 -2.57 -30.88 -16.11
C TYR A 185 -3.81 -31.33 -15.36
N TRP A 186 -5.01 -31.00 -15.85
CA TRP A 186 -6.24 -31.24 -15.11
C TRP A 186 -6.67 -32.70 -15.12
N PHE A 187 -6.58 -33.40 -16.25
CA PHE A 187 -6.99 -34.81 -16.33
C PHE A 187 -5.90 -35.79 -15.88
N GLN A 188 -4.62 -35.49 -16.12
CA GLN A 188 -3.51 -36.41 -15.77
C GLN A 188 -2.88 -36.15 -14.40
N ILE A 189 -2.66 -34.88 -14.02
CA ILE A 189 -1.94 -34.54 -12.77
C ILE A 189 -2.92 -34.32 -11.61
N VAL A 190 -3.95 -33.50 -11.82
CA VAL A 190 -4.97 -33.23 -10.78
C VAL A 190 -5.98 -34.36 -10.68
N THR A 191 -6.47 -34.86 -11.82
CA THR A 191 -7.51 -35.89 -11.99
C THR A 191 -8.94 -35.42 -11.68
N PRO A 192 -9.97 -35.96 -12.37
CA PRO A 192 -11.38 -35.61 -12.13
C PRO A 192 -11.87 -35.79 -10.70
N ASP A 193 -11.34 -36.78 -9.97
CA ASP A 193 -11.71 -37.03 -8.58
C ASP A 193 -11.30 -35.88 -7.64
N ARG A 194 -10.29 -35.08 -8.02
CA ARG A 194 -9.80 -33.95 -7.21
C ARG A 194 -10.31 -32.59 -7.68
N PHE A 195 -10.72 -32.42 -8.94
CA PHE A 195 -11.29 -31.15 -9.42
C PHE A 195 -12.82 -31.13 -9.52
N SER A 196 -13.48 -32.29 -9.53
CA SER A 196 -14.94 -32.36 -9.51
C SER A 196 -15.49 -31.96 -8.14
N VAL A 197 -16.46 -31.04 -8.15
CA VAL A 197 -17.23 -30.59 -6.98
C VAL A 197 -18.68 -31.10 -7.03
N ASN A 198 -18.99 -32.01 -7.95
CA ASN A 198 -20.31 -32.62 -8.08
C ASN A 198 -20.69 -33.35 -6.77
N GLY A 199 -21.94 -33.19 -6.33
CA GLY A 199 -22.41 -33.73 -5.05
C GLY A 199 -22.01 -32.92 -3.81
N ASN A 200 -21.00 -32.04 -3.90
CA ASN A 200 -20.45 -31.25 -2.79
C ASN A 200 -20.90 -29.78 -2.78
N MET A 201 -21.80 -29.38 -3.67
CA MET A 201 -22.31 -27.99 -3.76
C MET A 201 -23.36 -27.70 -2.67
N PRO A 202 -23.24 -26.61 -1.90
CA PRO A 202 -24.21 -26.26 -0.86
C PRO A 202 -25.59 -25.93 -1.46
N ARG A 203 -26.54 -26.86 -1.28
CA ARG A 203 -27.91 -26.80 -1.84
C ARG A 203 -28.78 -25.61 -1.36
N LYS A 204 -28.28 -24.71 -0.50
CA LYS A 204 -29.13 -23.74 0.22
C LYS A 204 -28.74 -22.26 0.16
N LYS A 205 -27.60 -21.84 -0.39
CA LYS A 205 -27.06 -20.49 -0.09
C LYS A 205 -27.13 -19.38 -1.14
N GLN A 206 -27.53 -19.61 -2.38
CA GLN A 206 -27.72 -18.50 -3.36
C GLN A 206 -28.71 -18.91 -4.44
N LYS A 207 -29.49 -17.95 -4.97
CA LYS A 207 -30.46 -18.19 -6.07
C LYS A 207 -29.77 -18.87 -7.28
N ARG A 208 -28.49 -18.55 -7.54
CA ARG A 208 -27.67 -19.18 -8.59
C ARG A 208 -27.26 -20.63 -8.31
N MET A 209 -26.86 -20.92 -7.07
CA MET A 209 -26.47 -22.28 -6.65
C MET A 209 -27.64 -23.27 -6.65
N ARG A 210 -28.88 -22.79 -6.47
CA ARG A 210 -30.08 -23.62 -6.61
C ARG A 210 -30.31 -24.05 -8.06
N VAL A 211 -30.11 -23.15 -9.03
CA VAL A 211 -30.27 -23.46 -10.46
C VAL A 211 -29.22 -24.48 -10.92
N LEU A 212 -27.95 -24.31 -10.53
CA LEU A 212 -26.92 -25.31 -10.80
C LEU A 212 -27.23 -26.65 -10.13
N GLY A 213 -27.78 -26.63 -8.91
CA GLY A 213 -28.25 -27.85 -8.23
C GLY A 213 -29.36 -28.58 -8.97
N LEU A 214 -30.29 -27.86 -9.61
CA LEU A 214 -31.34 -28.43 -10.47
C LEU A 214 -30.75 -29.03 -11.75
N PHE A 215 -29.76 -28.37 -12.38
CA PHE A 215 -29.08 -28.93 -13.54
C PHE A 215 -28.33 -30.22 -13.20
N CYS A 216 -27.65 -30.27 -12.05
CA CYS A 216 -27.02 -31.50 -11.57
C CYS A 216 -28.06 -32.60 -11.34
N GLN A 217 -29.22 -32.26 -10.76
CA GLN A 217 -30.29 -33.23 -10.53
C GLN A 217 -30.89 -33.79 -11.82
N SER A 218 -31.12 -32.96 -12.84
CA SER A 218 -31.59 -33.43 -14.15
C SER A 218 -30.55 -34.27 -14.88
N LEU A 219 -29.25 -33.97 -14.71
CA LEU A 219 -28.16 -34.82 -15.22
C LEU A 219 -28.12 -36.18 -14.49
N ASP A 220 -28.24 -36.19 -13.17
CA ASP A 220 -28.26 -37.41 -12.35
C ASP A 220 -29.48 -38.29 -12.69
N ASN A 221 -30.63 -37.67 -12.97
CA ASN A 221 -31.86 -38.32 -13.42
C ASN A 221 -31.82 -38.79 -14.89
N ARG A 222 -30.75 -38.46 -15.62
CA ARG A 222 -30.58 -38.72 -17.07
C ARG A 222 -31.64 -38.06 -17.96
N GLU A 223 -32.22 -36.95 -17.51
CA GLU A 223 -33.17 -36.12 -18.27
C GLU A 223 -32.46 -35.29 -19.35
N ILE A 224 -31.18 -34.98 -19.11
CA ILE A 224 -30.32 -34.21 -20.02
C ILE A 224 -29.00 -34.96 -20.25
N THR A 225 -28.41 -34.78 -21.44
CA THR A 225 -27.08 -35.32 -21.77
C THR A 225 -25.96 -34.49 -21.12
N VAL A 226 -24.76 -35.08 -21.03
CA VAL A 226 -23.55 -34.40 -20.52
C VAL A 226 -23.27 -33.11 -21.29
N TYR A 227 -23.40 -33.14 -22.62
CA TYR A 227 -23.19 -31.95 -23.45
C TYR A 227 -24.26 -30.87 -23.22
N GLN A 228 -25.55 -31.25 -23.15
CA GLN A 228 -26.64 -30.31 -22.84
C GLN A 228 -26.43 -29.64 -21.48
N PHE A 229 -26.00 -30.40 -20.46
CA PHE A 229 -25.64 -29.84 -19.16
C PHE A 229 -24.53 -28.79 -19.25
N LEU A 230 -23.45 -29.08 -19.97
CA LEU A 230 -22.32 -28.15 -20.16
C LEU A 230 -22.75 -26.89 -20.91
N GLU A 231 -23.59 -27.05 -21.93
CA GLU A 231 -24.12 -25.92 -22.70
C GLU A 231 -25.03 -25.03 -21.83
N MET A 232 -25.94 -25.62 -21.05
CA MET A 232 -26.79 -24.88 -20.11
C MET A 232 -25.94 -24.10 -19.09
N CYS A 233 -24.89 -24.72 -18.54
CA CYS A 233 -23.95 -24.03 -17.65
C CYS A 233 -23.24 -22.86 -18.34
N SER A 234 -22.87 -23.00 -19.61
CA SER A 234 -22.19 -21.93 -20.37
C SER A 234 -23.06 -20.70 -20.61
N ARG A 235 -24.38 -20.88 -20.72
CA ARG A 235 -25.36 -19.79 -20.83
C ARG A 235 -25.64 -19.13 -19.48
N PHE A 236 -25.50 -19.89 -18.40
CA PHE A 236 -25.77 -19.45 -17.03
C PHE A 236 -24.61 -18.65 -16.39
N PHE A 237 -23.36 -18.96 -16.71
CA PHE A 237 -22.22 -18.22 -16.19
C PHE A 237 -22.14 -16.82 -16.81
N GLU A 238 -21.91 -15.76 -16.02
CA GLU A 238 -21.63 -14.42 -16.54
C GLU A 238 -20.25 -14.37 -17.25
N PRO A 239 -19.99 -13.41 -18.15
CA PRO A 239 -18.61 -13.11 -18.55
C PRO A 239 -17.73 -12.86 -17.33
N LEU A 240 -16.55 -13.48 -17.31
CA LEU A 240 -15.47 -13.11 -16.39
C LEU A 240 -14.90 -11.74 -16.84
N HIS A 241 -15.63 -10.64 -16.60
CA HIS A 241 -15.03 -9.32 -16.49
C HIS A 241 -14.41 -9.21 -15.10
N ASN A 242 -13.30 -8.46 -14.98
CA ASN A 242 -12.48 -8.27 -13.76
C ASN A 242 -13.19 -8.69 -12.46
N PRO A 243 -12.63 -9.62 -11.67
CA PRO A 243 -13.34 -10.21 -10.55
C PRO A 243 -13.59 -9.16 -9.47
N ALA A 244 -14.80 -8.60 -9.44
CA ALA A 244 -15.36 -8.06 -8.20
C ALA A 244 -15.82 -9.25 -7.35
N PRO A 245 -15.45 -9.31 -6.06
CA PRO A 245 -15.73 -10.47 -5.21
C PRO A 245 -17.22 -10.53 -4.86
N LEU A 246 -17.91 -11.58 -5.28
CA LEU A 246 -19.22 -11.97 -4.74
C LEU A 246 -19.05 -12.63 -3.35
N GLY A 247 -18.71 -11.79 -2.37
CA GLY A 247 -19.05 -11.87 -0.94
C GLY A 247 -18.78 -13.14 -0.13
N GLY A 248 -17.81 -13.04 0.81
CA GLY A 248 -18.02 -13.47 2.20
C GLY A 248 -16.97 -14.40 2.79
N LEU A 249 -16.03 -13.81 3.55
CA LEU A 249 -14.85 -14.38 4.23
C LEU A 249 -13.66 -14.72 3.30
N LEU A 250 -12.55 -14.01 3.55
CA LEU A 250 -11.28 -13.97 2.81
C LEU A 250 -11.27 -12.94 1.67
N ALA A 251 -10.83 -11.72 2.02
CA ALA A 251 -10.47 -10.66 1.08
C ALA A 251 -9.00 -10.83 0.68
N ASP A 252 -8.69 -10.58 -0.60
CA ASP A 252 -7.31 -10.39 -1.07
C ASP A 252 -7.19 -8.93 -1.59
N PRO A 253 -6.26 -8.12 -1.05
CA PRO A 253 -6.08 -6.73 -1.43
C PRO A 253 -4.77 -6.52 -2.21
N PHE A 254 -4.72 -6.78 -3.52
CA PHE A 254 -3.67 -6.21 -4.40
C PHE A 254 -4.16 -6.17 -5.86
N ASP A 255 -4.63 -4.99 -6.27
CA ASP A 255 -4.51 -4.49 -7.63
C ASP A 255 -3.44 -3.39 -7.56
N SER A 256 -2.19 -3.78 -7.81
CA SER A 256 -1.05 -2.86 -7.92
C SER A 256 -0.14 -3.33 -9.06
N ASP A 257 -0.70 -3.28 -10.28
CA ASP A 257 0.07 -3.22 -11.53
C ASP A 257 -0.54 -2.08 -12.37
N HIS A 258 -0.46 -0.86 -11.85
CA HIS A 258 -0.54 0.34 -12.68
C HIS A 258 0.89 0.85 -12.90
N GLU A 259 1.49 0.47 -14.03
CA GLU A 259 2.41 1.35 -14.77
C GLU A 259 2.62 0.86 -16.21
N ASN A 260 2.60 1.83 -17.13
CA ASN A 260 2.98 1.77 -18.54
C ASN A 260 2.00 1.19 -19.56
N SER A 261 0.94 1.96 -19.83
CA SER A 261 0.52 2.18 -21.22
C SER A 261 0.31 3.68 -21.43
N VAL A 262 1.36 4.32 -21.96
CA VAL A 262 1.26 5.61 -22.65
C VAL A 262 0.18 5.46 -23.72
N SER A 263 -0.80 6.35 -23.68
CA SER A 263 -1.77 6.56 -24.74
C SER A 263 -1.05 7.13 -25.97
N ASP A 264 -0.76 6.27 -26.95
CA ASP A 264 -0.56 6.74 -28.32
C ASP A 264 -1.96 6.88 -28.96
N GLU A 265 -2.40 8.14 -29.04
CA GLU A 265 -3.47 8.57 -29.92
C GLU A 265 -3.07 8.25 -31.37
N SER A 266 -3.93 7.51 -32.05
CA SER A 266 -3.97 7.44 -33.50
C SER A 266 -4.36 8.82 -34.06
N LEU A 267 -3.38 9.58 -34.57
CA LEU A 267 -3.64 10.65 -35.52
C LEU A 267 -3.74 10.05 -36.92
N GLU A 268 -4.94 10.18 -37.49
CA GLU A 268 -5.21 9.97 -38.91
C GLU A 268 -4.39 10.94 -39.76
N GLU A 269 -4.01 10.44 -40.93
CA GLU A 269 -3.34 11.15 -42.01
C GLU A 269 -4.17 12.35 -42.46
N ASP A 270 -3.53 13.52 -42.58
CA ASP A 270 -3.94 14.48 -43.60
C ASP A 270 -2.71 15.09 -44.28
N GLN A 271 -2.76 15.02 -45.60
CA GLN A 271 -1.73 15.41 -46.55
C GLN A 271 -1.71 16.93 -46.68
N GLN A 272 -0.51 17.53 -46.73
CA GLN A 272 -0.04 18.42 -47.83
C GLN A 272 1.10 19.35 -47.37
N GLY A 273 2.25 19.20 -48.06
CA GLY A 273 2.89 20.31 -48.76
C GLY A 273 3.94 21.15 -48.03
N ALA A 274 5.21 20.94 -48.44
CA ALA A 274 6.20 21.97 -48.80
C ALA A 274 6.72 22.90 -47.68
N ASP A 275 7.99 23.24 -47.51
CA ASP A 275 9.26 22.99 -48.21
C ASP A 275 10.37 23.57 -47.29
N VAL A 276 11.64 23.33 -47.64
CA VAL A 276 12.87 24.01 -47.16
C VAL A 276 13.55 23.43 -45.90
N GLY A 277 14.55 22.57 -46.13
CA GLY A 277 15.65 22.24 -45.19
C GLY A 277 16.75 23.32 -45.18
N PRO A 278 18.04 23.02 -44.91
CA PRO A 278 18.68 21.74 -44.54
C PRO A 278 19.57 21.93 -43.26
N ASP A 279 20.44 21.06 -42.73
CA ASP A 279 21.10 19.85 -43.18
C ASP A 279 21.88 19.22 -41.98
N VAL A 280 22.39 17.99 -42.21
CA VAL A 280 23.61 17.37 -41.63
C VAL A 280 23.48 16.31 -40.49
N ASN A 281 23.38 15.04 -40.96
CA ASN A 281 24.18 13.84 -40.59
C ASN A 281 24.07 13.23 -39.16
N ARG A 282 24.06 11.91 -38.92
CA ARG A 282 24.57 10.75 -39.69
C ARG A 282 24.07 9.41 -39.09
N ARG A 283 23.63 8.53 -39.99
CA ARG A 283 23.87 7.07 -40.13
C ARG A 283 23.78 6.08 -38.94
N ALA A 284 22.96 5.07 -39.21
CA ALA A 284 22.85 3.75 -38.59
C ALA A 284 24.10 2.86 -38.66
N ALA A 285 24.21 1.94 -37.70
CA ALA A 285 24.83 0.63 -37.86
C ALA A 285 24.04 -0.45 -37.11
N ARG A 286 23.81 -1.57 -37.81
CA ARG A 286 22.99 -2.73 -37.46
C ARG A 286 23.94 -3.85 -37.05
N VAL A 287 23.82 -4.45 -35.86
CA VAL A 287 24.51 -5.73 -35.54
C VAL A 287 23.58 -6.69 -34.78
N ARG A 288 23.73 -7.96 -35.14
CA ARG A 288 22.84 -9.13 -35.02
C ARG A 288 22.87 -9.79 -33.63
N ARG A 289 21.76 -10.45 -33.28
CA ARG A 289 21.71 -11.51 -32.25
C ARG A 289 22.50 -12.76 -32.70
N PRO A 290 23.24 -13.44 -31.80
CA PRO A 290 23.55 -14.85 -31.94
C PRO A 290 22.66 -15.73 -31.03
N ARG A 291 22.47 -16.97 -31.50
CA ARG A 291 21.61 -18.05 -30.98
C ARG A 291 22.19 -18.72 -29.75
N GLY A 292 21.31 -19.37 -28.97
CA GLY A 292 21.65 -20.10 -27.74
C GLY A 292 22.28 -21.48 -27.94
N VAL A 293 22.77 -22.05 -26.82
CA VAL A 293 23.12 -23.47 -26.66
C VAL A 293 23.03 -23.87 -25.16
N ARG A 294 22.19 -24.89 -24.93
CA ARG A 294 22.25 -26.08 -24.05
C ARG A 294 22.37 -25.97 -22.51
N ARG A 295 21.41 -26.67 -21.88
CA ARG A 295 21.51 -27.29 -20.54
C ARG A 295 22.63 -28.34 -20.53
N GLY A 296 23.46 -28.30 -19.49
CA GLY A 296 24.44 -29.34 -19.16
C GLY A 296 23.97 -30.19 -17.98
N ASP A 297 24.16 -31.49 -18.11
CA ASP A 297 23.73 -32.56 -17.20
C ASP A 297 24.49 -32.60 -15.86
N GLY A 298 23.77 -33.09 -14.83
CA GLY A 298 24.25 -34.12 -13.89
C GLY A 298 25.45 -33.81 -12.99
N ILE A 299 25.18 -33.45 -11.73
CA ILE A 299 26.08 -33.75 -10.61
C ILE A 299 25.34 -34.51 -9.51
N ARG A 300 25.92 -35.66 -9.16
CA ARG A 300 25.43 -36.67 -8.21
C ARG A 300 25.44 -36.19 -6.77
N ARG A 301 24.50 -36.73 -5.98
CA ARG A 301 24.44 -36.66 -4.51
C ARG A 301 25.73 -37.18 -3.87
N GLY A 302 26.32 -36.39 -2.98
CA GLY A 302 27.28 -36.84 -1.98
C GLY A 302 26.59 -37.01 -0.62
N ASN A 303 26.59 -38.23 -0.08
CA ASN A 303 26.14 -38.54 1.26
C ASN A 303 27.24 -38.26 2.29
N GLY A 304 26.84 -37.68 3.44
CA GLY A 304 27.53 -37.83 4.72
C GLY A 304 28.27 -36.58 5.21
N VAL A 305 27.79 -35.99 6.32
CA VAL A 305 28.44 -36.02 7.65
C VAL A 305 27.60 -35.22 8.68
N ARG A 306 27.10 -35.98 9.66
CA ARG A 306 26.89 -35.75 11.11
C ARG A 306 26.17 -34.49 11.65
N ARG A 307 25.12 -34.79 12.43
CA ARG A 307 24.59 -33.95 13.52
C ARG A 307 25.65 -33.71 14.59
N GLY A 308 25.73 -32.47 15.08
CA GLY A 308 26.38 -32.09 16.33
C GLY A 308 25.36 -31.42 17.24
N ASP A 309 25.14 -32.03 18.40
CA ASP A 309 24.22 -31.60 19.45
C ASP A 309 24.65 -30.29 20.12
N GLY A 310 23.65 -29.56 20.61
CA GLY A 310 23.76 -28.88 21.90
C GLY A 310 23.59 -27.38 21.89
N ILE A 311 22.36 -26.90 22.09
CA ILE A 311 22.13 -25.66 22.85
C ILE A 311 21.01 -25.90 23.88
N ARG A 312 21.37 -25.56 25.11
CA ARG A 312 20.70 -25.80 26.38
C ARG A 312 19.40 -25.00 26.54
N ARG A 313 18.40 -25.57 27.19
CA ARG A 313 17.26 -24.85 27.78
C ARG A 313 17.60 -24.34 29.19
N ALA A 314 17.29 -23.08 29.47
CA ALA A 314 16.88 -22.49 30.76
C ALA A 314 16.68 -20.97 30.52
N ALA A 315 15.77 -20.22 31.13
CA ALA A 315 14.76 -20.48 32.15
C ALA A 315 13.76 -19.29 32.20
N VAL A 316 12.50 -19.61 32.52
CA VAL A 316 11.59 -18.92 33.46
C VAL A 316 11.44 -17.39 33.35
N VAL A 317 10.27 -16.95 32.87
CA VAL A 317 9.65 -15.68 33.28
C VAL A 317 8.35 -15.98 34.04
N ARG A 318 8.21 -15.27 35.16
CA ARG A 318 7.29 -15.48 36.28
C ARG A 318 5.84 -15.14 35.93
N ARG A 319 4.91 -15.87 36.57
CA ARG A 319 3.48 -15.53 36.65
C ARG A 319 3.26 -14.33 37.59
N ALA A 320 2.40 -13.42 37.17
CA ALA A 320 1.54 -12.56 37.98
C ALA A 320 0.17 -12.58 37.29
N GLY A 321 -0.99 -12.57 37.92
CA GLY A 321 -1.47 -12.54 39.30
C GLY A 321 -3.00 -12.54 39.19
N GLU A 322 -3.68 -13.18 40.14
CA GLU A 322 -5.13 -13.44 40.13
C GLU A 322 -5.98 -12.15 40.10
N VAL A 323 -7.09 -12.17 39.36
CA VAL A 323 -8.25 -11.29 39.63
C VAL A 323 -9.48 -12.15 39.88
N ARG A 324 -10.10 -11.87 41.03
CA ARG A 324 -11.15 -12.62 41.73
C ARG A 324 -12.50 -12.58 41.02
N ARG A 325 -13.27 -13.67 41.18
CA ARG A 325 -14.73 -13.71 40.97
C ARG A 325 -15.47 -13.26 42.23
N ALA A 326 -16.59 -12.55 42.04
CA ALA A 326 -17.85 -12.63 42.80
C ALA A 326 -18.87 -11.72 42.08
N ALA A 327 -20.19 -11.89 42.10
CA ALA A 327 -21.16 -12.96 42.39
C ALA A 327 -22.56 -12.33 42.15
N GLY A 328 -23.61 -13.15 41.89
CA GLY A 328 -25.02 -12.71 41.96
C GLY A 328 -25.82 -12.98 40.67
N VAL A 329 -26.48 -14.14 40.47
CA VAL A 329 -27.86 -14.48 40.93
C VAL A 329 -28.90 -13.71 40.07
N ARG A 330 -29.87 -14.29 39.34
CA ARG A 330 -30.72 -15.47 39.61
C ARG A 330 -31.45 -15.96 38.33
N ARG A 331 -31.84 -17.24 38.37
CA ARG A 331 -32.71 -18.00 37.43
C ARG A 331 -34.17 -17.49 37.38
N LEU A 332 -34.82 -17.75 36.25
CA LEU A 332 -36.24 -18.16 36.06
C LEU A 332 -36.22 -19.12 34.84
N ALA A 333 -36.33 -20.45 34.89
CA ALA A 333 -37.31 -21.40 35.44
C ALA A 333 -38.60 -21.56 34.61
N TYR A 334 -38.67 -22.68 33.84
CA TYR A 334 -39.81 -23.57 33.50
C TYR A 334 -41.05 -22.94 32.78
N ALA A 335 -41.90 -23.60 31.99
CA ALA A 335 -42.09 -24.94 31.43
C ALA A 335 -43.21 -24.83 30.38
N GLY A 336 -43.33 -25.77 29.43
CA GLY A 336 -44.60 -25.95 28.70
C GLY A 336 -44.50 -26.77 27.43
N ARG A 337 -44.95 -28.03 27.49
CA ARG A 337 -44.99 -29.01 26.39
C ARG A 337 -46.15 -28.78 25.42
N GLY A 338 -46.00 -29.36 24.22
CA GLY A 338 -47.07 -29.90 23.39
C GLY A 338 -47.31 -29.07 22.12
N GLY A 339 -47.36 -29.60 20.90
CA GLY A 339 -47.34 -30.97 20.41
C GLY A 339 -47.55 -31.00 18.89
N ARG A 340 -47.25 -32.16 18.30
CA ARG A 340 -47.71 -32.75 17.02
C ARG A 340 -47.43 -32.05 15.69
N MET A 341 -46.84 -32.88 14.81
CA MET A 341 -46.84 -32.82 13.36
C MET A 341 -48.23 -32.53 12.76
N GLY A 342 -48.24 -31.77 11.68
CA GLY A 342 -49.36 -31.66 10.73
C GLY A 342 -48.88 -30.91 9.49
N ASN A 343 -48.84 -31.60 8.37
CA ASN A 343 -48.60 -31.07 7.03
C ASN A 343 -49.70 -30.09 6.58
N VAL A 344 -49.51 -29.57 5.36
CA VAL A 344 -50.44 -28.90 4.44
C VAL A 344 -50.40 -27.35 4.55
N PRO A 345 -50.63 -26.58 3.47
CA PRO A 345 -49.73 -26.31 2.33
C PRO A 345 -49.56 -24.78 2.13
N LEU A 346 -48.50 -24.32 1.48
CA LEU A 346 -48.42 -22.93 1.01
C LEU A 346 -48.45 -22.89 -0.51
N TYR A 347 -49.68 -22.77 -1.03
CA TYR A 347 -49.95 -22.14 -2.31
C TYR A 347 -49.52 -20.67 -2.23
N CYS A 348 -48.69 -20.22 -3.17
CA CYS A 348 -48.70 -18.85 -3.68
C CYS A 348 -48.29 -18.90 -5.16
N MET A 349 -49.25 -18.62 -6.04
CA MET A 349 -49.05 -18.30 -7.45
C MET A 349 -48.31 -16.97 -7.58
N GLY A 350 -47.50 -16.85 -8.64
CA GLY A 350 -47.01 -15.55 -9.13
C GLY A 350 -45.53 -15.52 -9.55
N ILE A 351 -45.06 -16.48 -10.34
CA ILE A 351 -43.86 -16.30 -11.16
C ILE A 351 -44.19 -16.81 -12.56
N GLN A 352 -44.61 -15.91 -13.46
CA GLN A 352 -44.80 -16.26 -14.88
C GLN A 352 -43.47 -16.34 -15.66
N ASP A 353 -42.33 -15.86 -15.12
CA ASP A 353 -41.06 -15.84 -15.87
C ASP A 353 -40.13 -17.04 -15.65
N PHE A 354 -40.45 -17.97 -14.75
CA PHE A 354 -39.56 -19.10 -14.43
C PHE A 354 -39.92 -20.35 -15.23
N ASP A 355 -41.22 -20.65 -15.33
CA ASP A 355 -41.69 -21.76 -16.16
C ASP A 355 -41.49 -21.46 -17.66
N ASP A 356 -41.56 -20.19 -18.09
CA ASP A 356 -41.29 -19.79 -19.47
C ASP A 356 -39.79 -19.84 -19.82
N LEU A 357 -38.89 -19.57 -18.86
CA LEU A 357 -37.44 -19.69 -19.08
C LEU A 357 -36.98 -21.15 -19.13
N VAL A 358 -37.61 -22.00 -18.31
CA VAL A 358 -37.38 -23.45 -18.30
C VAL A 358 -38.01 -24.11 -19.54
N ARG A 359 -39.24 -23.73 -19.92
CA ARG A 359 -39.89 -24.19 -21.17
C ARG A 359 -39.12 -23.75 -22.41
N LYS A 360 -38.68 -22.50 -22.48
CA LYS A 360 -37.84 -22.02 -23.58
C LYS A 360 -36.50 -22.75 -23.67
N ALA A 361 -35.92 -23.14 -22.53
CA ALA A 361 -34.71 -23.97 -22.51
C ALA A 361 -34.95 -25.45 -22.88
N ILE A 362 -36.17 -25.96 -22.66
CA ILE A 362 -36.60 -27.31 -23.07
C ILE A 362 -36.96 -27.36 -24.56
N ASP A 363 -37.67 -26.33 -25.06
CA ASP A 363 -38.01 -26.15 -26.48
C ASP A 363 -36.75 -25.92 -27.35
N ASP A 364 -35.81 -25.09 -26.88
CA ASP A 364 -34.51 -24.87 -27.54
C ASP A 364 -33.60 -26.12 -27.53
N ALA A 365 -33.92 -27.13 -26.72
CA ALA A 365 -33.18 -28.40 -26.58
C ALA A 365 -33.83 -29.59 -27.31
N GLY A 366 -35.01 -29.41 -27.91
CA GLY A 366 -35.66 -30.39 -28.80
C GLY A 366 -36.13 -31.68 -28.13
N ILE A 367 -36.68 -31.62 -26.92
CA ILE A 367 -37.26 -32.78 -26.21
C ILE A 367 -38.79 -32.71 -26.33
N ASP A 368 -39.39 -33.71 -26.97
CA ASP A 368 -40.83 -33.78 -27.25
C ASP A 368 -41.57 -34.54 -26.13
N ILE A 369 -42.60 -33.94 -25.53
CA ILE A 369 -43.53 -34.60 -24.58
C ILE A 369 -44.97 -34.20 -24.95
N ASP A 370 -45.54 -34.91 -25.92
CA ASP A 370 -46.98 -34.96 -26.18
C ASP A 370 -47.63 -35.99 -25.25
N VAL A 371 -48.68 -35.63 -24.49
CA VAL A 371 -49.92 -36.43 -24.33
C VAL A 371 -51.09 -35.55 -23.83
N ALA A 372 -52.06 -35.37 -24.74
CA ALA A 372 -53.52 -35.30 -24.59
C ALA A 372 -54.22 -34.19 -23.76
N GLU A 373 -54.86 -33.27 -24.50
CA GLU A 373 -56.10 -32.59 -24.09
C GLU A 373 -57.33 -33.44 -24.48
N ASP A 374 -58.32 -33.54 -23.61
CA ASP A 374 -59.72 -33.75 -24.02
C ASP A 374 -60.72 -33.11 -23.02
N GLN A 375 -61.41 -32.07 -23.52
CA GLN A 375 -62.84 -31.72 -23.42
C GLN A 375 -63.62 -31.93 -22.10
N VAL A 376 -64.27 -30.88 -21.54
CA VAL A 376 -65.71 -30.87 -21.10
C VAL A 376 -66.24 -29.42 -20.93
N GLN A 377 -67.47 -29.18 -21.44
CA GLN A 377 -68.28 -27.94 -21.40
C GLN A 377 -68.99 -27.64 -20.05
N ILE A 378 -69.33 -26.36 -19.83
CA ILE A 378 -69.97 -25.74 -18.64
C ILE A 378 -71.50 -25.52 -18.84
N PRO A 379 -72.37 -25.59 -17.80
CA PRO A 379 -73.69 -24.94 -17.80
C PRO A 379 -73.82 -23.71 -16.85
N PRO A 380 -74.83 -22.82 -17.01
CA PRO A 380 -74.86 -21.45 -16.45
C PRO A 380 -75.65 -21.31 -15.10
N PRO A 381 -75.71 -20.10 -14.48
CA PRO A 381 -75.66 -19.90 -13.03
C PRO A 381 -77.01 -19.60 -12.34
N ILE A 382 -76.99 -19.55 -10.99
CA ILE A 382 -78.08 -19.04 -10.13
C ILE A 382 -77.54 -17.84 -9.31
N VAL A 383 -78.36 -16.78 -9.24
CA VAL A 383 -78.07 -15.44 -8.70
C VAL A 383 -78.68 -15.31 -7.30
N GLU A 384 -77.87 -15.23 -6.23
CA GLU A 384 -78.34 -14.75 -4.91
C GLU A 384 -77.22 -14.24 -3.95
N GLU A 385 -75.96 -14.05 -4.39
CA GLU A 385 -74.82 -13.74 -3.49
C GLU A 385 -74.35 -12.26 -3.41
N GLU A 386 -74.92 -11.32 -4.17
CA GLU A 386 -74.32 -9.97 -4.30
C GLU A 386 -74.46 -9.05 -3.05
N GLN A 387 -75.48 -9.23 -2.21
CA GLN A 387 -75.72 -8.32 -1.07
C GLN A 387 -74.79 -8.60 0.13
N GLN A 388 -74.31 -9.85 0.29
CA GLN A 388 -73.40 -10.24 1.38
C GLN A 388 -71.94 -9.85 1.08
N GLN A 389 -71.56 -9.73 -0.19
CA GLN A 389 -70.21 -9.30 -0.60
C GLN A 389 -69.93 -7.82 -0.30
N HIS A 390 -70.91 -6.92 -0.43
CA HIS A 390 -70.68 -5.48 -0.26
C HIS A 390 -70.34 -5.09 1.19
N ASN A 391 -71.07 -5.64 2.18
CA ASN A 391 -70.80 -5.40 3.60
C ASN A 391 -69.49 -6.04 4.08
N PHE A 392 -69.06 -7.14 3.45
CA PHE A 392 -67.80 -7.79 3.75
C PHE A 392 -66.60 -6.99 3.23
N ILE A 393 -66.74 -6.36 2.06
CA ILE A 393 -65.70 -5.51 1.45
C ILE A 393 -65.49 -4.21 2.26
N ASP A 394 -66.56 -3.57 2.73
CA ASP A 394 -66.44 -2.35 3.56
C ASP A 394 -65.77 -2.64 4.91
N MET A 395 -66.11 -3.77 5.56
CA MET A 395 -65.46 -4.21 6.79
C MET A 395 -63.96 -4.51 6.58
N ILE A 396 -63.59 -5.13 5.45
CA ILE A 396 -62.19 -5.39 5.08
C ILE A 396 -61.43 -4.07 4.82
N CYS A 397 -62.05 -3.09 4.16
CA CYS A 397 -61.44 -1.79 3.92
C CYS A 397 -61.18 -1.02 5.22
N GLU A 398 -62.11 -1.07 6.17
CA GLU A 398 -61.97 -0.40 7.47
C GLU A 398 -60.89 -1.06 8.36
N ILE A 399 -60.82 -2.40 8.35
CA ILE A 399 -59.76 -3.16 9.02
C ILE A 399 -58.39 -2.86 8.38
N CYS A 400 -58.30 -2.83 7.04
CA CYS A 400 -57.08 -2.49 6.32
C CYS A 400 -56.61 -1.07 6.63
N PHE A 401 -57.52 -0.09 6.68
CA PHE A 401 -57.20 1.30 7.01
C PHE A 401 -56.72 1.46 8.45
N ASN A 402 -57.40 0.83 9.41
CA ASN A 402 -56.99 0.86 10.82
C ASN A 402 -55.66 0.14 11.05
N ASN A 403 -55.38 -0.94 10.33
CA ASN A 403 -54.09 -1.64 10.38
C ASN A 403 -52.95 -0.81 9.76
N ALA A 404 -53.19 -0.15 8.62
CA ALA A 404 -52.21 0.74 7.99
C ALA A 404 -51.92 1.97 8.86
N LYS A 405 -52.96 2.58 9.44
CA LYS A 405 -52.83 3.71 10.38
C LYS A 405 -52.06 3.31 11.63
N SER A 406 -52.36 2.14 12.21
CA SER A 406 -51.64 1.61 13.37
C SER A 406 -50.18 1.29 13.04
N PHE A 407 -49.89 0.76 11.85
CA PHE A 407 -48.53 0.50 11.38
C PHE A 407 -47.71 1.79 11.24
N PHE A 408 -48.26 2.84 10.61
CA PHE A 408 -47.57 4.13 10.47
C PHE A 408 -47.43 4.90 11.79
N GLN A 409 -48.37 4.77 12.71
CA GLN A 409 -48.29 5.45 14.02
C GLN A 409 -47.38 4.72 15.01
N ALA A 410 -47.32 3.38 14.98
CA ALA A 410 -46.59 2.59 15.97
C ALA A 410 -45.27 2.01 15.48
N LEU A 411 -45.14 1.58 14.22
CA LEU A 411 -43.95 0.88 13.73
C LEU A 411 -43.00 1.78 12.93
N TRP A 412 -43.55 2.70 12.13
CA TRP A 412 -42.75 3.59 11.28
C TRP A 412 -41.75 4.46 12.06
N PRO A 413 -42.08 5.05 13.22
CA PRO A 413 -41.10 5.79 14.03
C PRO A 413 -39.97 4.90 14.53
N PHE A 414 -40.26 3.64 14.90
CA PHE A 414 -39.26 2.67 15.33
C PHE A 414 -38.38 2.21 14.17
N ILE A 415 -38.95 2.02 12.97
CA ILE A 415 -38.21 1.67 11.76
C ILE A 415 -37.26 2.80 11.37
N LEU A 416 -37.75 4.05 11.36
CA LEU A 416 -36.92 5.23 11.08
C LEU A 416 -35.83 5.39 12.14
N GLN A 417 -36.15 5.22 13.42
CA GLN A 417 -35.17 5.31 14.51
C GLN A 417 -34.11 4.21 14.42
N LEU A 418 -34.52 2.97 14.09
CA LEU A 418 -33.61 1.84 13.93
C LEU A 418 -32.71 2.06 12.72
N TRP A 419 -33.27 2.48 11.57
CA TRP A 419 -32.51 2.81 10.38
C TRP A 419 -31.51 3.94 10.66
N TRP A 420 -31.94 5.03 11.30
CA TRP A 420 -31.05 6.13 11.68
C TRP A 420 -29.92 5.65 12.58
N ASN A 421 -30.24 5.01 13.72
CA ASN A 421 -29.24 4.56 14.69
C ASN A 421 -28.24 3.53 14.16
N THR A 422 -28.61 2.76 13.15
CA THR A 422 -27.75 1.70 12.57
C THR A 422 -27.02 2.13 11.31
N THR A 423 -27.40 3.25 10.69
CA THR A 423 -26.78 3.75 9.45
C THR A 423 -26.00 5.04 9.62
N THR A 424 -26.20 5.77 10.72
CA THR A 424 -25.41 6.96 11.07
C THR A 424 -24.00 6.58 11.48
N VAL A 425 -23.03 7.11 10.75
CA VAL A 425 -21.62 7.05 11.11
C VAL A 425 -21.30 8.31 11.92
N GLN A 426 -20.60 8.16 13.05
CA GLN A 426 -20.10 9.33 13.80
C GLN A 426 -19.09 10.09 12.94
N ARG A 427 -19.37 11.36 12.67
CA ARG A 427 -18.51 12.25 11.89
C ARG A 427 -18.44 13.61 12.56
N ALA A 428 -17.28 13.91 13.14
CA ALA A 428 -17.01 15.23 13.67
C ALA A 428 -16.95 16.27 12.54
N SER A 429 -17.38 17.51 12.82
CA SER A 429 -17.36 18.61 11.85
C SER A 429 -15.93 19.12 11.65
N LEU A 430 -15.51 19.22 10.38
CA LEU A 430 -14.19 19.75 10.00
C LEU A 430 -14.30 21.14 9.36
N PRO A 431 -13.25 21.98 9.46
CA PRO A 431 -13.24 23.33 8.89
C PRO A 431 -12.97 23.31 7.37
N LEU A 432 -13.92 22.80 6.58
CA LEU A 432 -13.77 22.59 5.12
C LEU A 432 -13.56 23.90 4.33
N GLU A 433 -14.16 25.00 4.76
CA GLU A 433 -13.95 26.32 4.14
C GLU A 433 -12.53 26.85 4.34
N GLU A 434 -11.94 26.66 5.53
CA GLU A 434 -10.56 27.07 5.80
C GLU A 434 -9.57 26.22 5.00
N LEU A 435 -9.84 24.91 4.89
CA LEU A 435 -9.03 23.95 4.12
C LEU A 435 -9.00 24.26 2.63
N SER A 436 -10.13 24.62 2.03
CA SER A 436 -10.21 24.95 0.60
C SER A 436 -9.47 26.26 0.27
N ASN A 437 -9.47 27.22 1.21
CA ASN A 437 -8.84 28.52 1.07
C ASN A 437 -7.31 28.52 1.33
N MET A 438 -6.72 27.40 1.76
CA MET A 438 -5.27 27.33 1.97
C MET A 438 -4.50 27.48 0.66
N VAL A 439 -3.47 28.34 0.64
CA VAL A 439 -2.61 28.58 -0.52
C VAL A 439 -1.18 28.15 -0.18
N LYS A 440 -0.48 27.58 -1.16
CA LYS A 440 0.95 27.27 -1.02
C LYS A 440 1.73 28.56 -0.84
N LEU A 441 2.75 28.52 0.02
CA LEU A 441 3.67 29.63 0.19
C LEU A 441 4.89 29.41 -0.71
N TYR A 442 5.32 30.46 -1.41
CA TYR A 442 6.52 30.43 -2.24
C TYR A 442 7.73 31.01 -1.49
N GLU A 443 8.94 30.58 -1.85
CA GLU A 443 10.18 31.01 -1.17
C GLU A 443 10.40 32.52 -1.20
N ASN A 444 10.07 33.14 -2.32
CA ASN A 444 10.18 34.57 -2.56
C ASN A 444 9.25 35.42 -1.68
N GLU A 445 8.19 34.82 -1.11
CA GLU A 445 7.24 35.52 -0.24
C GLU A 445 7.78 35.71 1.19
N GLN A 446 8.86 35.01 1.55
CA GLN A 446 9.47 35.17 2.86
C GLN A 446 10.25 36.48 3.00
N ILE A 447 10.18 37.08 4.19
CA ILE A 447 11.04 38.21 4.54
C ILE A 447 12.38 37.73 5.09
N PHE A 448 13.46 38.02 4.39
CA PHE A 448 14.84 37.82 4.83
C PHE A 448 15.29 38.98 5.71
N HIS A 449 15.25 38.77 7.02
CA HIS A 449 15.73 39.75 7.99
C HIS A 449 17.26 39.75 8.03
N ILE A 450 17.86 40.92 7.79
CA ILE A 450 19.30 41.15 7.85
C ILE A 450 19.58 42.31 8.80
N GLU A 451 20.36 42.07 9.85
CA GLU A 451 20.84 43.14 10.73
C GLU A 451 22.14 43.72 10.18
N PHE A 452 22.18 45.02 9.91
CA PHE A 452 23.39 45.70 9.48
C PHE A 452 24.06 46.38 10.68
N LYS A 453 25.10 45.75 11.22
CA LYS A 453 25.81 46.17 12.42
C LYS A 453 27.03 47.02 12.06
N THR A 454 27.07 48.26 12.54
CA THR A 454 28.22 49.16 12.34
C THR A 454 28.44 50.09 13.54
N ALA A 455 29.67 50.57 13.71
CA ALA A 455 30.04 51.61 14.68
C ALA A 455 29.76 53.03 14.14
N LYS A 456 29.49 53.17 12.84
CA LYS A 456 29.20 54.46 12.16
C LYS A 456 27.70 54.62 11.91
N GLU A 457 27.30 55.72 11.29
CA GLU A 457 25.92 55.95 10.90
C GLU A 457 25.45 54.93 9.84
N ALA A 458 24.56 54.02 10.25
CA ALA A 458 24.11 52.89 9.43
C ALA A 458 23.11 53.27 8.31
N SER A 459 22.38 54.38 8.47
CA SER A 459 21.21 54.72 7.64
C SER A 459 21.54 54.86 6.14
N ALA A 460 22.64 55.54 5.81
CA ALA A 460 23.08 55.74 4.42
C ALA A 460 23.64 54.46 3.80
N LEU A 461 24.35 53.65 4.58
CA LEU A 461 24.93 52.38 4.13
C LEU A 461 23.83 51.34 3.85
N VAL A 462 22.81 51.26 4.72
CA VAL A 462 21.65 50.39 4.52
C VAL A 462 20.90 50.76 3.25
N LYS A 463 20.66 52.05 2.98
CA LYS A 463 20.04 52.49 1.71
C LYS A 463 20.86 52.09 0.49
N LYS A 464 22.19 52.21 0.56
CA LYS A 464 23.08 51.81 -0.53
C LYS A 464 23.01 50.30 -0.78
N LEU A 465 23.03 49.49 0.27
CA LEU A 465 22.88 48.03 0.17
C LEU A 465 21.50 47.63 -0.37
N GLN A 466 20.43 48.27 0.09
CA GLN A 466 19.06 48.03 -0.40
C GLN A 466 18.94 48.29 -1.91
N ASN A 467 19.53 49.37 -2.41
CA ASN A 467 19.52 49.68 -3.84
C ASN A 467 20.29 48.62 -4.65
N GLU A 468 21.49 48.22 -4.21
CA GLU A 468 22.29 47.18 -4.89
C GLU A 468 21.61 45.80 -4.89
N LEU A 469 20.86 45.47 -3.83
CA LEU A 469 20.04 44.24 -3.79
C LEU A 469 18.88 44.30 -4.79
N ALA A 470 18.22 45.45 -4.92
CA ALA A 470 17.12 45.65 -5.86
C ALA A 470 17.58 45.66 -7.33
N GLU A 471 18.78 46.15 -7.61
CA GLU A 471 19.38 46.16 -8.95
C GLU A 471 19.89 44.77 -9.40
N SER A 472 20.13 43.86 -8.45
CA SER A 472 20.59 42.50 -8.76
C SER A 472 19.46 41.66 -9.35
N LYS A 473 19.66 41.16 -10.59
CA LYS A 473 18.69 40.30 -11.28
C LYS A 473 18.34 39.04 -10.48
N GLU A 474 19.32 38.46 -9.78
CA GLU A 474 19.17 37.20 -9.04
C GLU A 474 18.48 37.39 -7.69
N LEU A 475 18.64 38.56 -7.08
CA LEU A 475 18.14 38.84 -5.72
C LEU A 475 16.85 39.66 -5.71
N SER A 476 16.51 40.34 -6.82
CA SER A 476 15.33 41.20 -6.94
C SER A 476 14.00 40.49 -6.64
N SER A 477 13.93 39.15 -6.75
CA SER A 477 12.73 38.37 -6.44
C SER A 477 12.54 38.08 -4.95
N TYR A 478 13.53 38.34 -4.10
CA TYR A 478 13.46 38.05 -2.67
C TYR A 478 13.17 39.31 -1.85
N ASN A 479 12.37 39.17 -0.80
CA ASN A 479 12.04 40.28 0.09
C ASN A 479 13.09 40.41 1.22
N PHE A 480 14.02 41.36 1.09
CA PHE A 480 14.98 41.67 2.14
C PHE A 480 14.49 42.78 3.07
N SER A 481 14.52 42.54 4.37
CA SER A 481 14.32 43.55 5.41
C SER A 481 15.65 43.81 6.11
N ILE A 482 16.32 44.91 5.74
CA ILE A 482 17.59 45.29 6.34
C ILE A 482 17.35 46.29 7.46
N VAL A 483 17.69 45.90 8.69
CA VAL A 483 17.53 46.71 9.89
C VAL A 483 18.88 47.29 10.31
N PRO A 484 19.04 48.63 10.38
CA PRO A 484 20.27 49.24 10.88
C PRO A 484 20.42 48.98 12.37
N TYR A 485 21.61 48.55 12.78
CA TYR A 485 21.95 48.30 14.18
C TYR A 485 23.26 49.00 14.53
N HIS A 486 23.22 49.86 15.55
CA HIS A 486 24.42 50.51 16.07
C HIS A 486 25.07 49.61 17.11
N LEU A 487 26.36 49.32 16.95
CA LEU A 487 27.10 48.46 17.89
C LEU A 487 27.06 49.04 19.30
N ASN A 488 26.76 48.19 20.28
CA ASN A 488 26.77 48.55 21.69
C ASN A 488 28.22 48.69 22.20
N PRO A 489 28.47 49.43 23.29
CA PRO A 489 29.83 49.64 23.81
C PRO A 489 30.61 48.34 24.08
N LYS A 490 29.93 47.25 24.44
CA LYS A 490 30.54 45.92 24.63
C LYS A 490 30.99 45.30 23.31
N GLU A 491 30.17 45.37 22.27
CA GLU A 491 30.49 44.85 20.92
C GLU A 491 31.61 45.68 20.28
N VAL A 492 31.61 46.99 20.48
CA VAL A 492 32.71 47.87 20.06
C VAL A 492 34.02 47.48 20.76
N ASN A 493 33.98 47.18 22.06
CA ASN A 493 35.18 46.75 22.79
C ASN A 493 35.74 45.42 22.24
N ILE A 494 34.88 44.49 21.81
CA ILE A 494 35.35 43.24 21.17
C ILE A 494 36.11 43.55 19.87
N LEU A 495 35.58 44.44 19.02
CA LEU A 495 36.25 44.84 17.78
C LEU A 495 37.60 45.55 18.01
N LEU A 496 37.79 46.16 19.19
CA LEU A 496 39.03 46.85 19.56
C LEU A 496 40.04 45.96 20.30
N SER A 497 39.57 44.91 20.97
CA SER A 497 40.39 44.07 21.86
C SER A 497 40.85 42.76 21.24
N GLN A 498 40.13 42.24 20.26
CA GLN A 498 40.45 40.97 19.60
C GLN A 498 41.38 41.17 18.41
N ASN A 499 42.20 40.16 18.09
CA ASN A 499 43.23 40.26 17.04
C ASN A 499 42.86 39.51 15.75
N SER A 500 41.77 38.75 15.72
CA SER A 500 41.35 37.95 14.58
C SER A 500 39.82 37.91 14.44
N ILE A 501 39.36 37.67 13.21
CA ILE A 501 37.92 37.51 12.92
C ILE A 501 37.35 36.30 13.63
N ASP A 502 38.13 35.22 13.75
CA ASP A 502 37.75 34.01 14.48
C ASP A 502 37.41 34.32 15.95
N ALA A 503 38.26 35.10 16.63
CA ALA A 503 38.01 35.50 18.02
C ALA A 503 36.83 36.49 18.15
N ILE A 504 36.62 37.35 17.14
CA ILE A 504 35.47 38.25 17.05
C ILE A 504 34.17 37.44 16.90
N ASP A 505 34.14 36.44 16.01
CA ASP A 505 32.98 35.59 15.72
C ASP A 505 32.51 34.84 16.97
N VAL A 506 33.43 34.20 17.69
CA VAL A 506 33.13 33.53 18.97
C VAL A 506 32.62 34.53 20.02
N SER A 507 33.29 35.67 20.19
CA SER A 507 32.90 36.67 21.19
C SER A 507 31.55 37.33 20.89
N PHE A 508 31.23 37.53 19.61
CA PHE A 508 29.93 38.06 19.18
C PHE A 508 28.81 37.06 19.45
N GLU A 509 29.05 35.76 19.24
CA GLU A 509 28.07 34.73 19.54
C GLU A 509 27.84 34.54 21.05
N GLU A 510 28.90 34.58 21.86
CA GLU A 510 28.76 34.54 23.32
C GLU A 510 27.90 35.71 23.85
N LEU A 511 28.01 36.89 23.24
CA LEU A 511 27.18 38.04 23.56
C LEU A 511 25.74 37.93 23.01
N SER A 512 25.57 37.31 21.85
CA SER A 512 24.25 37.09 21.22
C SER A 512 23.40 36.10 22.05
N GLY A 513 24.05 35.29 22.88
CA GLY A 513 23.43 34.37 23.84
C GLY A 513 22.93 33.09 23.19
N ASN A 514 23.61 32.60 22.14
CA ASN A 514 23.17 31.46 21.32
C ASN A 514 21.77 31.65 20.71
N ASN A 515 21.36 32.91 20.48
CA ASN A 515 20.17 33.21 19.69
C ASN A 515 20.52 33.05 18.21
N LEU A 516 20.73 31.80 17.81
CA LEU A 516 20.93 31.28 16.45
C LEU A 516 19.83 31.69 15.43
N GLN A 517 18.87 32.55 15.82
CA GLN A 517 17.49 32.50 15.35
C GLN A 517 16.95 33.84 14.82
N ASN A 518 17.68 34.95 14.93
CA ASN A 518 17.16 36.29 14.56
C ASN A 518 17.62 36.84 13.18
N GLY A 519 18.24 36.00 12.36
CA GLY A 519 18.60 36.35 10.99
C GLY A 519 20.10 36.53 10.77
N LEU A 520 20.45 36.79 9.52
CA LEU A 520 21.83 36.98 9.10
C LEU A 520 22.30 38.39 9.48
N SER A 521 23.44 38.51 10.14
CA SER A 521 24.00 39.80 10.54
C SER A 521 25.17 40.16 9.65
N ILE A 522 25.14 41.35 9.04
CA ILE A 522 26.30 41.91 8.33
C ILE A 522 27.01 42.85 9.30
N VAL A 523 28.26 42.53 9.65
CA VAL A 523 29.08 43.28 10.60
C VAL A 523 30.18 44.02 9.85
N GLN A 524 30.19 45.34 9.98
CA GLN A 524 31.26 46.17 9.44
C GLN A 524 32.44 46.21 10.42
N VAL A 525 33.61 45.80 9.96
CA VAL A 525 34.84 45.78 10.75
C VAL A 525 35.94 46.65 10.11
N PRO A 526 36.90 47.15 10.91
CA PRO A 526 38.04 47.90 10.38
C PRO A 526 38.81 47.14 9.30
N THR A 527 39.34 47.88 8.31
CA THR A 527 40.03 47.32 7.13
C THR A 527 41.25 46.47 7.44
N HIS A 528 41.90 46.61 8.61
CA HIS A 528 43.07 45.81 8.97
C HIS A 528 42.74 44.34 9.29
N TYR A 529 41.48 44.01 9.61
CA TYR A 529 41.06 42.63 9.83
C TYR A 529 40.83 41.85 8.53
N LEU A 530 40.53 42.56 7.43
CA LEU A 530 40.04 41.96 6.19
C LEU A 530 40.87 42.40 4.97
N PRO A 531 41.36 41.48 4.13
CA PRO A 531 41.89 41.84 2.81
C PRO A 531 40.84 42.59 1.98
N THR A 532 41.32 43.55 1.18
CA THR A 532 40.47 44.47 0.42
C THR A 532 39.60 43.72 -0.61
N GLY A 533 38.32 44.09 -0.66
CA GLY A 533 37.37 43.60 -1.68
C GLY A 533 36.71 42.24 -1.41
N LYS A 534 37.09 41.52 -0.34
CA LYS A 534 36.50 40.23 0.03
C LYS A 534 35.54 40.35 1.22
N VAL A 535 34.50 39.53 1.23
CA VAL A 535 33.58 39.35 2.37
C VAL A 535 33.99 38.10 3.13
N TYR A 536 33.89 38.13 4.46
CA TYR A 536 34.22 36.99 5.30
C TYR A 536 32.96 36.37 5.87
N ILE A 537 32.85 35.04 5.80
CA ILE A 537 31.72 34.27 6.33
C ILE A 537 32.14 33.66 7.66
N GLY A 538 31.48 34.06 8.76
CA GLY A 538 31.72 33.54 10.11
C GLY A 538 31.21 32.12 10.29
N ARG A 539 31.55 31.47 11.43
CA ARG A 539 30.99 30.16 11.84
C ARG A 539 29.53 30.28 12.25
N HIS A 540 29.20 31.43 12.82
CA HIS A 540 27.86 31.78 13.29
C HIS A 540 27.09 32.56 12.21
N ASN A 541 25.97 33.20 12.57
CA ASN A 541 25.11 33.95 11.63
C ASN A 541 25.70 35.33 11.21
N PHE A 542 27.02 35.46 11.08
CA PHE A 542 27.71 36.72 10.79
C PHE A 542 28.43 36.72 9.44
N LEU A 543 28.23 37.80 8.69
CA LEU A 543 29.00 38.17 7.51
C LEU A 543 29.84 39.41 7.84
N TYR A 544 31.16 39.29 7.75
CA TYR A 544 32.09 40.37 8.03
C TYR A 544 32.48 41.11 6.76
N ILE A 545 32.34 42.43 6.79
CA ILE A 545 32.69 43.32 5.68
C ILE A 545 33.64 44.42 6.13
N SER A 546 34.54 44.85 5.25
CA SER A 546 35.44 45.96 5.54
C SER A 546 34.73 47.30 5.37
N GLU A 547 35.27 48.37 5.98
CA GLU A 547 34.71 49.71 5.83
C GLU A 547 34.69 50.23 4.38
N GLU A 548 35.58 49.73 3.53
CA GLU A 548 35.77 50.15 2.14
C GLU A 548 35.14 49.19 1.12
N ILE A 549 34.30 48.25 1.56
CA ILE A 549 33.84 47.16 0.69
C ILE A 549 32.93 47.64 -0.46
N ASN A 550 32.99 46.92 -1.57
CA ASN A 550 32.00 47.00 -2.63
C ASN A 550 30.79 46.14 -2.28
N PHE A 551 29.61 46.74 -2.13
CA PHE A 551 28.38 46.01 -1.83
C PHE A 551 27.98 45.01 -2.92
N LYS A 552 28.49 45.14 -4.16
CA LYS A 552 28.33 44.12 -5.20
C LYS A 552 28.90 42.76 -4.80
N SER A 553 30.03 42.74 -4.08
CA SER A 553 30.61 41.49 -3.55
C SER A 553 29.70 40.85 -2.49
N VAL A 554 29.01 41.66 -1.69
CA VAL A 554 28.02 41.18 -0.72
C VAL A 554 26.81 40.58 -1.45
N CYS A 555 26.30 41.28 -2.48
CA CYS A 555 25.20 40.77 -3.31
C CYS A 555 25.58 39.48 -4.03
N SER A 556 26.79 39.34 -4.59
CA SER A 556 27.20 38.10 -5.28
C SER A 556 27.26 36.91 -4.34
N ILE A 557 27.63 37.12 -3.07
CA ILE A 557 27.68 36.05 -2.06
C ILE A 557 26.28 35.70 -1.57
N LEU A 558 25.43 36.70 -1.29
CA LEU A 558 24.03 36.43 -0.97
C LEU A 558 23.34 35.68 -2.11
N ALA A 559 23.64 36.04 -3.36
CA ALA A 559 23.17 35.32 -4.53
C ALA A 559 23.77 33.91 -4.63
N SER A 560 25.06 33.72 -4.33
CA SER A 560 25.71 32.39 -4.33
C SER A 560 25.14 31.48 -3.24
N ILE A 561 24.94 32.03 -2.04
CA ILE A 561 24.24 31.40 -0.93
C ILE A 561 22.87 30.99 -1.46
N LEU A 562 21.99 31.93 -1.81
CA LEU A 562 20.61 31.65 -2.25
C LEU A 562 20.50 30.75 -3.50
N SER A 563 21.41 30.85 -4.46
CA SER A 563 21.39 30.05 -5.72
C SER A 563 21.93 28.64 -5.58
N THR A 564 22.91 28.41 -4.69
CA THR A 564 23.37 27.05 -4.33
C THR A 564 22.17 26.21 -3.85
N TYR A 565 21.19 26.85 -3.20
CA TYR A 565 19.96 26.18 -2.80
C TYR A 565 19.03 25.82 -3.97
N ASN A 566 18.89 26.67 -4.98
CA ASN A 566 17.98 26.43 -6.12
C ASN A 566 18.51 25.38 -7.11
N HIS A 567 19.83 25.30 -7.32
CA HIS A 567 20.41 24.35 -8.28
C HIS A 567 20.41 22.90 -7.79
N HIS A 568 20.58 22.68 -6.48
CA HIS A 568 20.71 21.34 -5.92
C HIS A 568 19.36 20.64 -5.66
N GLU A 569 18.21 21.33 -5.71
CA GLU A 569 16.89 20.69 -5.67
C GLU A 569 16.69 19.65 -6.78
N ASN A 570 17.33 19.85 -7.94
CA ASN A 570 17.14 19.02 -9.13
C ASN A 570 18.13 17.84 -9.26
N LEU A 571 19.16 17.76 -8.41
CA LEU A 571 20.34 16.91 -8.68
C LEU A 571 20.59 15.77 -7.67
N ILE A 572 20.00 15.77 -6.48
CA ILE A 572 20.28 14.75 -5.45
C ILE A 572 18.97 14.16 -4.90
N ALA A 573 18.99 12.84 -4.66
CA ALA A 573 17.93 12.12 -3.96
C ALA A 573 17.77 12.71 -2.54
N ASN A 574 16.87 13.68 -2.41
CA ASN A 574 16.60 14.35 -1.15
C ASN A 574 15.95 13.34 -0.20
N LEU A 575 16.52 13.19 1.01
CA LEU A 575 15.78 12.52 2.08
C LEU A 575 14.38 13.16 2.16
N PRO A 576 13.31 12.35 2.25
CA PRO A 576 11.97 12.86 2.47
C PRO A 576 11.97 13.86 3.62
N ILE A 577 11.16 14.90 3.55
CA ILE A 577 11.06 15.88 4.63
C ILE A 577 10.45 15.18 5.85
N SER A 578 11.15 15.23 6.98
CA SER A 578 10.70 14.60 8.23
C SER A 578 11.21 15.34 9.46
N ASN A 579 10.46 15.18 10.54
CA ASN A 579 10.85 15.68 11.87
C ASN A 579 11.94 14.84 12.50
N GLN A 580 12.01 13.57 12.11
CA GLN A 580 12.99 12.60 12.59
C GLN A 580 13.60 11.85 11.41
N TYR A 581 14.89 11.63 11.49
CA TYR A 581 15.69 10.94 10.50
C TYR A 581 16.46 9.80 11.16
N ASN A 582 16.58 8.68 10.45
CA ASN A 582 17.41 7.58 10.89
C ASN A 582 18.67 7.53 10.03
N VAL A 583 19.83 7.39 10.67
CA VAL A 583 21.12 7.15 10.02
C VAL A 583 21.51 5.72 10.35
N LEU A 584 21.54 4.85 9.34
CA LEU A 584 21.87 3.44 9.51
C LEU A 584 23.27 3.16 8.95
N LEU A 585 24.22 2.95 9.85
CA LEU A 585 25.58 2.54 9.53
C LEU A 585 25.66 1.02 9.38
N THR A 586 25.94 0.54 8.18
CA THR A 586 25.99 -0.88 7.84
C THR A 586 27.42 -1.30 7.61
N PHE A 587 27.94 -2.19 8.46
CA PHE A 587 29.22 -2.86 8.24
C PHE A 587 28.99 -4.13 7.44
N ALA A 588 29.35 -4.10 6.16
CA ALA A 588 29.18 -5.22 5.27
C ALA A 588 30.49 -6.00 5.16
N VAL A 589 30.53 -7.17 5.81
CA VAL A 589 31.76 -7.91 6.07
C VAL A 589 31.66 -9.37 5.63
N SER A 590 32.80 -9.92 5.21
CA SER A 590 32.92 -11.35 4.89
C SER A 590 33.29 -12.20 6.11
N ASN A 591 33.76 -11.59 7.20
CA ASN A 591 34.06 -12.25 8.46
C ASN A 591 33.71 -11.32 9.64
N LEU A 592 33.04 -11.86 10.66
CA LEU A 592 32.59 -11.10 11.83
C LEU A 592 33.75 -10.56 12.68
N THR A 593 34.94 -11.17 12.63
CA THR A 593 36.12 -10.68 13.34
C THR A 593 36.71 -9.39 12.74
N MET A 594 36.25 -8.98 11.55
CA MET A 594 36.73 -7.78 10.85
C MET A 594 36.01 -6.50 11.29
N VAL A 595 34.92 -6.59 12.07
CA VAL A 595 34.26 -5.42 12.63
C VAL A 595 35.04 -4.96 13.87
N HIS A 596 35.83 -3.90 13.72
CA HIS A 596 36.57 -3.34 14.83
C HIS A 596 35.68 -2.41 15.67
N PRO A 597 35.58 -2.59 17.00
CA PRO A 597 34.74 -1.76 17.87
C PRO A 597 35.03 -0.25 17.75
N SER A 598 36.27 0.13 17.42
CA SER A 598 36.64 1.54 17.26
C SER A 598 35.98 2.22 16.05
N LEU A 599 35.49 1.48 15.06
CA LEU A 599 34.81 2.10 13.91
C LEU A 599 33.48 2.72 14.33
N VAL A 600 32.77 2.06 15.25
CA VAL A 600 31.52 2.59 15.81
C VAL A 600 31.82 3.81 16.68
N SER A 601 32.85 3.75 17.53
CA SER A 601 33.20 4.89 18.39
C SER A 601 33.66 6.11 17.57
N VAL A 602 34.46 5.90 16.51
CA VAL A 602 34.89 6.99 15.61
C VAL A 602 33.68 7.60 14.90
N PHE A 603 32.70 6.79 14.48
CA PHE A 603 31.49 7.32 13.89
C PHE A 603 30.67 8.14 14.91
N ASP A 604 30.43 7.59 16.10
CA ASP A 604 29.66 8.26 17.15
C ASP A 604 30.32 9.58 17.59
N GLU A 605 31.64 9.61 17.77
CA GLU A 605 32.40 10.80 18.13
C GLU A 605 32.22 11.93 17.09
N ASN A 606 32.41 11.62 15.80
CA ASN A 606 32.30 12.60 14.71
C ASN A 606 30.86 13.09 14.46
N PHE A 607 29.85 12.24 14.72
CA PHE A 607 28.46 12.60 14.46
C PHE A 607 27.76 13.20 15.69
N SER A 608 28.29 13.02 16.90
CA SER A 608 27.67 13.52 18.13
C SER A 608 27.53 15.04 18.16
N ALA A 609 28.59 15.77 17.77
CA ALA A 609 28.59 17.23 17.71
C ALA A 609 27.62 17.74 16.64
N PHE A 610 27.63 17.12 15.45
CA PHE A 610 26.68 17.43 14.38
C PHE A 610 25.23 17.17 14.81
N SER A 611 24.93 15.99 15.35
CA SER A 611 23.58 15.60 15.78
C SER A 611 23.02 16.55 16.84
N LYS A 612 23.85 16.91 17.83
CA LYS A 612 23.47 17.87 18.86
C LYS A 612 23.10 19.23 18.25
N LYS A 613 23.91 19.74 17.32
CA LYS A 613 23.67 21.04 16.66
C LYS A 613 22.46 21.00 15.71
N PHE A 614 22.30 19.89 14.99
CA PHE A 614 21.20 19.68 14.03
C PHE A 614 19.83 19.41 14.68
N SER A 615 19.80 18.97 15.94
CA SER A 615 18.56 18.70 16.70
C SER A 615 17.57 19.87 16.75
N HIS A 616 18.05 21.11 16.55
CA HIS A 616 17.20 22.29 16.43
C HIS A 616 16.28 22.26 15.20
N VAL A 617 16.69 21.55 14.15
CA VAL A 617 15.92 21.34 12.92
C VAL A 617 15.16 20.00 13.04
N SER A 618 15.88 18.88 12.93
CA SER A 618 15.28 17.55 12.99
C SER A 618 16.09 16.61 13.89
N ASP A 619 15.41 15.65 14.50
CA ASP A 619 16.05 14.65 15.35
C ASP A 619 16.76 13.61 14.49
N LEU A 620 18.00 13.26 14.84
CA LEU A 620 18.78 12.23 14.17
C LEU A 620 18.95 11.04 15.10
N SER A 621 18.38 9.89 14.72
CA SER A 621 18.66 8.62 15.37
C SER A 621 19.79 7.92 14.61
N ILE A 622 20.86 7.57 15.33
CA ILE A 622 22.00 6.85 14.74
C ILE A 622 21.91 5.40 15.19
N SER A 623 21.98 4.50 14.23
CA SER A 623 21.96 3.06 14.47
C SER A 623 23.02 2.38 13.63
N SER A 624 23.53 1.26 14.12
CA SER A 624 24.53 0.46 13.41
C SER A 624 24.07 -0.99 13.26
N GLN A 625 24.40 -1.60 12.14
CA GLN A 625 24.17 -3.02 11.88
C GLN A 625 25.39 -3.68 11.21
N VAL A 626 25.52 -4.99 11.38
CA VAL A 626 26.54 -5.80 10.71
C VAL A 626 25.85 -6.75 9.74
N VAL A 627 26.20 -6.68 8.47
CA VAL A 627 25.67 -7.53 7.40
C VAL A 627 26.78 -8.48 6.94
N TYR A 628 26.54 -9.77 7.09
CA TYR A 628 27.45 -10.80 6.60
C TYR A 628 27.23 -11.04 5.11
N ILE A 629 28.24 -10.84 4.26
CA ILE A 629 28.13 -11.00 2.80
C ILE A 629 28.35 -12.45 2.35
N GLY A 630 29.03 -13.28 3.16
CA GLY A 630 29.44 -14.63 2.77
C GLY A 630 30.63 -14.61 1.81
N ASN A 631 31.22 -15.79 1.55
CA ASN A 631 32.48 -15.93 0.78
C ASN A 631 32.30 -15.75 -0.74
N GLY A 632 31.22 -15.12 -1.18
CA GLY A 632 30.98 -14.89 -2.60
C GLY A 632 31.96 -13.86 -3.13
N HIS A 633 32.91 -14.29 -3.98
CA HIS A 633 33.75 -13.35 -4.73
C HIS A 633 32.84 -12.36 -5.47
N ILE A 634 32.91 -11.07 -5.13
CA ILE A 634 32.21 -9.98 -5.84
C ILE A 634 32.77 -9.81 -7.28
N GLY A 635 33.72 -10.66 -7.66
CA GLY A 635 34.31 -10.72 -8.99
C GLY A 635 35.19 -9.51 -9.27
N ALA A 636 35.77 -8.85 -8.27
CA ALA A 636 36.73 -7.77 -8.49
C ALA A 636 37.93 -8.27 -9.32
N ASP A 637 38.36 -7.50 -10.32
CA ASP A 637 39.49 -7.89 -11.17
C ASP A 637 40.79 -7.48 -10.48
N TYR A 638 41.76 -8.38 -10.42
CA TYR A 638 43.09 -8.01 -9.96
C TYR A 638 43.85 -7.28 -11.07
N SER A 639 44.28 -6.05 -10.80
CA SER A 639 45.15 -5.29 -11.71
C SER A 639 46.60 -5.45 -11.26
N THR A 640 47.42 -6.01 -12.16
CA THR A 640 48.87 -6.14 -11.94
C THR A 640 49.58 -4.80 -11.88
N ASP A 641 49.08 -3.79 -12.61
CA ASP A 641 49.71 -2.47 -12.72
C ASP A 641 49.51 -1.65 -11.43
N ASN A 642 48.34 -1.79 -10.79
CA ASN A 642 47.99 -1.06 -9.58
C ASN A 642 48.19 -1.87 -8.29
N ASN A 643 48.59 -3.15 -8.40
CA ASN A 643 48.75 -4.09 -7.29
C ASN A 643 47.54 -4.12 -6.34
N ALA A 644 46.33 -4.07 -6.90
CA ALA A 644 45.07 -3.95 -6.17
C ALA A 644 43.89 -4.55 -6.95
N PHE A 645 42.82 -4.86 -6.23
CA PHE A 645 41.55 -5.28 -6.80
C PHE A 645 40.73 -4.08 -7.26
N ILE A 646 40.23 -4.14 -8.50
CA ILE A 646 39.48 -3.05 -9.13
C ILE A 646 37.99 -3.40 -9.19
N LEU A 647 37.17 -2.46 -8.74
CA LEU A 647 35.72 -2.45 -8.95
C LEU A 647 35.34 -1.36 -9.96
N ASN A 648 34.89 -1.81 -11.12
CA ASN A 648 34.29 -0.96 -12.15
C ASN A 648 32.80 -0.75 -11.88
N GLU A 649 32.19 0.22 -12.56
CA GLU A 649 30.78 0.62 -12.41
C GLU A 649 29.81 -0.58 -12.44
N GLU A 650 29.97 -1.51 -13.39
CA GLU A 650 29.11 -2.72 -13.49
C GLU A 650 29.15 -3.60 -12.23
N LYS A 651 30.33 -3.73 -11.62
CA LYS A 651 30.54 -4.56 -10.43
C LYS A 651 30.05 -3.90 -9.16
N ILE A 652 30.09 -2.57 -9.10
CA ILE A 652 29.49 -1.79 -8.01
C ILE A 652 27.98 -1.98 -7.99
N VAL A 653 27.33 -1.96 -9.16
CA VAL A 653 25.89 -2.25 -9.28
C VAL A 653 25.58 -3.66 -8.78
N SER A 654 26.40 -4.65 -9.13
CA SER A 654 26.27 -6.03 -8.61
C SER A 654 26.38 -6.08 -7.08
N LEU A 655 27.37 -5.40 -6.50
CA LEU A 655 27.55 -5.31 -5.05
C LEU A 655 26.35 -4.65 -4.36
N ILE A 656 25.85 -3.54 -4.91
CA ILE A 656 24.63 -2.87 -4.40
C ILE A 656 23.45 -3.84 -4.42
N ASN A 657 23.24 -4.59 -5.52
CA ASN A 657 22.14 -5.56 -5.62
C ASN A 657 22.24 -6.71 -4.60
N VAL A 658 23.47 -7.09 -4.18
CA VAL A 658 23.67 -8.11 -3.13
C VAL A 658 23.37 -7.56 -1.73
N LEU A 659 23.69 -6.27 -1.51
CA LEU A 659 23.53 -5.59 -0.24
C LEU A 659 22.08 -5.14 0.02
N GLU A 660 21.42 -4.63 -1.01
CA GLU A 660 20.10 -3.97 -0.91
C GLU A 660 19.03 -4.82 -0.20
N PRO A 661 18.85 -6.12 -0.50
CA PRO A 661 17.88 -6.96 0.23
C PRO A 661 18.22 -7.20 1.71
N ARG A 662 19.45 -6.91 2.12
CA ARG A 662 19.97 -7.13 3.49
C ARG A 662 19.99 -5.83 4.31
N LEU A 663 19.69 -4.68 3.71
CA LEU A 663 19.55 -3.42 4.44
C LEU A 663 18.17 -3.40 5.13
N GLY A 664 18.17 -3.27 6.47
CA GLY A 664 16.95 -3.29 7.26
C GLY A 664 16.14 -2.00 7.10
N ASN A 665 15.12 -2.02 6.24
CA ASN A 665 14.27 -0.84 5.98
C ASN A 665 12.89 -0.88 6.64
N GLN A 666 12.63 -1.82 7.57
CA GLN A 666 11.23 -2.19 7.90
C GLN A 666 10.78 -1.97 9.35
N LEU A 667 11.56 -1.30 10.22
CA LEU A 667 11.16 -1.10 11.62
C LEU A 667 10.65 0.32 11.96
N SER A 668 10.89 1.31 11.11
CA SER A 668 10.47 2.69 11.33
C SER A 668 9.84 3.27 10.06
N SER A 669 8.81 4.10 10.24
CA SER A 669 8.20 4.94 9.20
C SER A 669 9.05 6.15 8.84
N ASP A 670 10.11 6.42 9.60
CA ASP A 670 10.98 7.59 9.41
C ASP A 670 11.98 7.36 8.28
N PRO A 671 12.28 8.39 7.47
CA PRO A 671 13.26 8.27 6.40
C PRO A 671 14.64 7.87 6.92
N THR A 672 15.24 6.88 6.25
CA THR A 672 16.52 6.30 6.67
C THR A 672 17.62 6.56 5.64
N PHE A 673 18.71 7.21 6.05
CA PHE A 673 19.94 7.34 5.29
C PHE A 673 20.80 6.09 5.49
N HIS A 674 21.08 5.34 4.42
CA HIS A 674 21.87 4.11 4.52
C HIS A 674 23.34 4.37 4.17
N TRP A 675 24.19 4.28 5.18
CA TRP A 675 25.63 4.25 4.97
C TRP A 675 26.10 2.80 4.94
N VAL A 676 26.78 2.36 3.89
CA VAL A 676 27.37 1.03 3.83
C VAL A 676 28.90 1.10 3.75
N LEU A 677 29.56 0.58 4.77
CA LEU A 677 30.99 0.31 4.80
C LEU A 677 31.24 -1.12 4.38
N TYR A 678 31.73 -1.31 3.15
CA TYR A 678 32.14 -2.61 2.66
C TYR A 678 33.61 -2.86 3.00
N VAL A 679 33.87 -3.92 3.78
CA VAL A 679 35.23 -4.34 4.13
C VAL A 679 35.57 -5.57 3.28
N PRO A 680 36.50 -5.46 2.32
CA PRO A 680 36.87 -6.58 1.45
C PRO A 680 37.55 -7.69 2.25
N HIS A 681 37.36 -8.94 1.83
CA HIS A 681 38.06 -10.09 2.38
C HIS A 681 39.59 -9.91 2.27
N GLU A 682 40.38 -10.48 3.19
CA GLU A 682 41.84 -10.33 3.22
C GLU A 682 42.51 -10.70 1.88
N GLU A 683 42.00 -11.74 1.21
CA GLU A 683 42.48 -12.19 -0.12
C GLU A 683 42.14 -11.22 -1.26
N GLN A 684 41.19 -10.30 -1.05
CA GLN A 684 40.72 -9.32 -2.03
C GLN A 684 41.04 -7.87 -1.61
N SER A 685 41.95 -7.70 -0.66
CA SER A 685 42.42 -6.40 -0.18
C SER A 685 43.83 -6.11 -0.72
N PRO A 686 44.17 -4.87 -1.11
CA PRO A 686 43.30 -3.69 -1.13
C PRO A 686 42.39 -3.66 -2.38
N MET A 687 41.22 -3.05 -2.22
CA MET A 687 40.20 -2.89 -3.26
C MET A 687 39.85 -1.41 -3.50
N TYR A 688 39.81 -1.01 -4.77
CA TYR A 688 39.54 0.38 -5.16
C TYR A 688 38.47 0.48 -6.24
N ILE A 689 37.65 1.52 -6.12
CA ILE A 689 36.65 1.91 -7.11
C ILE A 689 37.33 2.68 -8.25
N PHE A 690 37.04 2.31 -9.49
CA PHE A 690 37.53 2.99 -10.68
C PHE A 690 36.37 3.57 -11.50
N LYS A 691 36.57 4.80 -11.98
CA LYS A 691 35.71 5.45 -12.96
C LYS A 691 36.48 5.56 -14.28
N GLY A 692 36.14 4.70 -15.23
CA GLY A 692 36.95 4.53 -16.44
C GLY A 692 38.33 3.96 -16.10
N SER A 693 39.39 4.69 -16.41
CA SER A 693 40.79 4.28 -16.14
C SER A 693 41.38 4.85 -14.85
N SER A 694 40.64 5.70 -14.13
CA SER A 694 41.18 6.43 -12.96
C SER A 694 40.51 5.96 -11.65
N PRO A 695 41.28 5.79 -10.56
CA PRO A 695 40.73 5.47 -9.26
C PRO A 695 39.92 6.65 -8.71
N VAL A 696 38.82 6.34 -8.02
CA VAL A 696 38.03 7.33 -7.29
C VAL A 696 38.74 7.64 -5.97
N THR A 697 39.04 8.92 -5.73
CA THR A 697 39.85 9.38 -4.58
C THR A 697 39.23 9.04 -3.23
N THR A 698 37.90 9.11 -3.12
CA THR A 698 37.17 8.83 -1.87
C THR A 698 36.87 7.34 -1.66
N ASN A 699 37.16 6.50 -2.66
CA ASN A 699 36.79 5.08 -2.69
C ASN A 699 35.31 4.82 -2.31
N SER A 700 34.42 5.72 -2.73
CA SER A 700 33.00 5.70 -2.37
C SER A 700 32.09 6.07 -3.55
N VAL A 701 30.84 5.62 -3.49
CA VAL A 701 29.78 5.89 -4.47
C VAL A 701 28.47 6.21 -3.75
N LEU A 702 27.70 7.17 -4.26
CA LEU A 702 26.37 7.49 -3.77
C LEU A 702 25.30 6.63 -4.47
N SER A 703 24.33 6.15 -3.71
CA SER A 703 23.16 5.43 -4.21
C SER A 703 21.89 6.25 -3.95
N PRO A 704 21.20 6.74 -5.01
CA PRO A 704 19.92 7.42 -4.86
C PRO A 704 18.87 6.58 -4.13
N ARG A 705 18.89 5.24 -4.32
CA ARG A 705 17.96 4.30 -3.68
C ARG A 705 18.14 4.19 -2.17
N TRP A 706 19.28 4.64 -1.66
CA TRP A 706 19.62 4.62 -0.24
C TRP A 706 19.37 5.98 0.41
N ASN A 707 18.45 6.77 -0.16
CA ASN A 707 18.14 8.15 0.22
C ASN A 707 19.39 9.04 0.22
N GLY A 708 20.17 8.98 -0.85
CA GLY A 708 21.45 9.69 -0.93
C GLY A 708 22.57 9.05 -0.10
N GLY A 709 22.33 7.87 0.47
CA GLY A 709 23.29 7.04 1.17
C GLY A 709 24.49 6.61 0.33
N GLY A 710 25.62 6.34 0.99
CA GLY A 710 26.89 6.00 0.36
C GLY A 710 27.31 4.55 0.55
N LEU A 711 27.96 3.97 -0.46
CA LEU A 711 28.79 2.77 -0.35
C LEU A 711 30.25 3.20 -0.34
N GLN A 712 30.99 2.85 0.70
CA GLN A 712 32.43 3.10 0.79
C GLN A 712 33.19 1.80 1.00
N ILE A 713 34.29 1.64 0.27
CA ILE A 713 35.19 0.50 0.39
C ILE A 713 36.31 0.84 1.36
N VAL A 714 36.46 0.01 2.38
CA VAL A 714 37.36 0.25 3.51
C VAL A 714 38.45 -0.82 3.52
N ASN A 715 39.66 -0.45 3.07
CA ASN A 715 40.80 -1.38 2.98
C ASN A 715 41.56 -1.57 4.32
N GLY A 716 41.17 -0.87 5.38
CA GLY A 716 41.78 -0.90 6.72
C GLY A 716 41.07 0.03 7.71
N ILE A 717 41.61 0.22 8.92
CA ILE A 717 41.07 1.18 9.90
C ILE A 717 41.59 2.58 9.56
N GLU A 718 41.05 3.20 8.51
CA GLU A 718 41.35 4.60 8.20
C GLU A 718 40.38 5.53 8.93
N HIS A 719 40.86 6.58 9.59
CA HIS A 719 40.00 7.54 10.31
C HIS A 719 39.19 8.48 9.38
N SER A 720 39.41 8.43 8.07
CA SER A 720 38.86 9.38 7.09
C SER A 720 37.40 9.11 6.68
N PHE A 721 36.85 7.91 6.95
CA PHE A 721 35.48 7.57 6.52
C PHE A 721 34.42 8.44 7.19
N ALA A 722 34.60 8.82 8.46
CA ALA A 722 33.61 9.59 9.21
C ALA A 722 33.44 11.02 8.66
N GLY A 723 34.53 11.66 8.20
CA GLY A 723 34.47 13.00 7.60
C GLY A 723 33.79 13.01 6.23
N LEU A 724 34.12 12.02 5.38
CA LEU A 724 33.35 11.77 4.15
C LEU A 724 31.88 11.51 4.48
N ALA A 725 31.64 10.87 5.63
CA ALA A 725 30.30 10.54 6.05
C ALA A 725 29.41 11.67 6.44
N LEU A 726 29.98 12.58 7.20
CA LEU A 726 29.31 13.81 7.53
C LEU A 726 29.04 14.63 6.25
N CYS A 727 29.97 14.69 5.32
CA CYS A 727 29.80 15.43 4.06
C CYS A 727 28.64 14.90 3.20
N GLN A 728 28.55 13.57 3.02
CA GLN A 728 27.46 12.97 2.26
C GLN A 728 26.10 13.12 2.97
N LEU A 729 26.05 12.96 4.29
CA LEU A 729 24.83 13.19 5.06
C LEU A 729 24.37 14.66 4.95
N ARG A 730 25.29 15.63 5.07
CA ARG A 730 24.99 17.06 4.89
C ARG A 730 24.31 17.31 3.55
N ASN A 731 24.88 16.80 2.46
CA ASN A 731 24.30 16.94 1.13
C ASN A 731 22.90 16.30 1.04
N ALA A 732 22.71 15.10 1.61
CA ALA A 732 21.42 14.41 1.60
C ALA A 732 20.33 15.12 2.44
N LEU A 733 20.73 15.85 3.48
CA LEU A 733 19.86 16.69 4.31
C LEU A 733 19.56 18.07 3.70
N GLY A 734 20.25 18.43 2.62
CA GLY A 734 20.12 19.72 1.93
C GLY A 734 21.05 20.82 2.46
N ILE A 735 22.11 20.45 3.16
CA ILE A 735 23.18 21.35 3.61
C ILE A 735 24.31 21.26 2.58
N PHE A 736 24.48 22.31 1.78
CA PHE A 736 25.45 22.34 0.69
C PHE A 736 26.56 23.34 0.97
N SER A 737 27.81 22.91 0.73
CA SER A 737 28.95 23.81 0.70
C SER A 737 28.82 24.78 -0.48
N LEU A 738 29.17 26.05 -0.25
CA LEU A 738 29.21 27.05 -1.31
C LEU A 738 30.20 26.63 -2.40
N GLN A 739 29.80 26.69 -3.66
CA GLN A 739 30.71 26.41 -4.77
C GLN A 739 31.72 27.57 -4.90
N ASN A 740 33.00 27.21 -4.93
CA ASN A 740 34.13 28.14 -4.87
C ASN A 740 34.10 29.19 -6.01
N SER A 741 33.84 30.44 -5.63
CA SER A 741 34.47 31.60 -6.27
C SER A 741 35.42 32.22 -5.24
N GLU A 742 36.58 31.59 -5.04
CA GLU A 742 37.62 31.98 -4.06
C GLU A 742 38.06 33.47 -4.17
N ASP A 743 37.72 34.13 -5.28
CA ASP A 743 38.01 35.53 -5.52
C ASP A 743 37.08 36.51 -4.76
N SER A 744 35.86 36.10 -4.36
CA SER A 744 34.86 37.01 -3.78
C SER A 744 34.68 36.93 -2.26
N TYR A 745 34.96 35.77 -1.63
CA TYR A 745 34.76 35.56 -0.19
C TYR A 745 35.81 34.65 0.46
N ILE A 746 35.87 34.69 1.80
CA ILE A 746 36.65 33.79 2.64
C ILE A 746 35.73 33.24 3.73
N SER A 747 35.59 31.92 3.85
CA SER A 747 34.80 31.29 4.92
C SER A 747 35.71 30.82 6.04
N LEU A 748 35.29 31.01 7.30
CA LEU A 748 35.94 30.36 8.43
C LEU A 748 35.81 28.84 8.32
N GLU A 749 36.83 28.13 8.79
CA GLU A 749 36.85 26.67 8.84
C GLU A 749 35.75 26.13 9.76
N TYR A 750 35.28 24.92 9.45
CA TYR A 750 34.28 24.22 10.25
C TYR A 750 34.80 23.92 11.66
N ASP A 751 33.89 23.97 12.64
CA ASP A 751 34.13 23.45 14.00
C ASP A 751 33.99 21.91 14.03
N GLU A 752 34.05 21.32 15.23
CA GLU A 752 33.86 19.88 15.44
C GLU A 752 32.47 19.38 14.99
N SER A 753 31.47 20.27 14.87
CA SER A 753 30.13 19.90 14.42
C SER A 753 30.04 19.74 12.90
N GLY A 754 31.01 20.28 12.15
CA GLY A 754 31.04 20.19 10.69
C GLY A 754 29.91 20.92 9.97
N VAL A 755 29.20 21.84 10.65
CA VAL A 755 28.12 22.67 10.07
C VAL A 755 28.14 24.08 10.67
N HIS A 756 27.97 25.10 9.84
CA HIS A 756 27.87 26.51 10.27
C HIS A 756 26.43 26.87 10.65
N ASP A 757 26.25 27.88 11.52
CA ASP A 757 24.90 28.25 11.96
C ASP A 757 24.07 28.92 10.86
N TRP A 758 24.73 29.65 9.96
CA TRP A 758 24.06 30.25 8.82
C TRP A 758 23.51 29.19 7.85
N GLU A 759 24.17 28.02 7.74
CA GLU A 759 23.66 26.89 6.95
C GLU A 759 22.39 26.33 7.57
N LEU A 760 22.36 26.17 8.91
CA LEU A 760 21.17 25.70 9.64
C LEU A 760 20.04 26.73 9.61
N TYR A 761 20.35 28.01 9.69
CA TYR A 761 19.39 29.10 9.54
C TYR A 761 18.67 29.00 8.19
N LEU A 762 19.42 28.87 7.09
CA LEU A 762 18.85 28.76 5.74
C LEU A 762 18.07 27.46 5.55
N LEU A 763 18.58 26.34 6.08
CA LEU A 763 17.85 25.08 6.08
C LEU A 763 16.51 25.21 6.83
N THR A 764 16.50 25.88 7.98
CA THR A 764 15.28 26.12 8.78
C THR A 764 14.24 26.92 7.98
N ARG A 765 14.66 27.95 7.24
CA ARG A 765 13.78 28.73 6.35
C ARG A 765 13.12 27.86 5.30
N ARG A 766 13.90 27.02 4.63
CA ARG A 766 13.41 26.10 3.60
C ARG A 766 12.47 25.05 4.18
N ARG A 767 12.88 24.42 5.28
CA ARG A 767 12.07 23.41 5.99
C ARG A 767 10.73 23.98 6.46
N THR A 768 10.69 25.26 6.87
CA THR A 768 9.44 25.94 7.24
C THR A 768 8.45 25.95 6.08
N ILE A 769 8.87 26.35 4.88
CA ILE A 769 8.01 26.31 3.69
C ILE A 769 7.61 24.90 3.33
N GLN A 770 8.58 23.99 3.34
CA GLN A 770 8.35 22.60 2.97
C GLN A 770 7.30 21.96 3.90
N PHE A 771 7.41 22.15 5.21
CA PHE A 771 6.42 21.68 6.18
C PHE A 771 5.06 22.36 5.99
N LEU A 772 5.01 23.67 5.76
CA LEU A 772 3.75 24.38 5.48
C LEU A 772 3.05 23.86 4.23
N ASN A 773 3.81 23.70 3.15
CA ASN A 773 3.29 23.23 1.87
C ASN A 773 2.88 21.75 1.96
N GLN A 774 3.67 20.91 2.64
CA GLN A 774 3.33 19.51 2.87
C GLN A 774 2.07 19.38 3.73
N ALA A 775 1.97 20.10 4.85
CA ALA A 775 0.76 20.13 5.68
C ALA A 775 -0.46 20.58 4.88
N THR A 776 -0.32 21.63 4.07
CA THR A 776 -1.41 22.13 3.19
C THR A 776 -1.85 21.07 2.18
N ILE A 777 -0.91 20.38 1.52
CA ILE A 777 -1.21 19.31 0.57
C ILE A 777 -1.92 18.15 1.28
N THR A 778 -1.36 17.66 2.39
CA THR A 778 -1.92 16.55 3.19
C THR A 778 -3.33 16.88 3.67
N LEU A 779 -3.57 18.09 4.19
CA LEU A 779 -4.87 18.55 4.63
C LEU A 779 -5.89 18.67 3.49
N LYS A 780 -5.48 19.14 2.30
CA LYS A 780 -6.33 19.17 1.11
C LYS A 780 -6.68 17.76 0.62
N SER A 781 -5.70 16.85 0.60
CA SER A 781 -5.94 15.45 0.26
C SER A 781 -6.87 14.77 1.26
N LEU A 782 -6.73 15.07 2.55
CA LEU A 782 -7.67 14.62 3.59
C LEU A 782 -9.09 15.14 3.32
N SER A 783 -9.24 16.43 3.03
CA SER A 783 -10.52 17.04 2.70
C SER A 783 -11.19 16.37 1.50
N GLN A 784 -10.44 16.17 0.41
CA GLN A 784 -10.93 15.50 -0.80
C GLN A 784 -11.37 14.06 -0.53
N LEU A 785 -10.58 13.31 0.23
CA LEU A 785 -10.90 11.93 0.61
C LEU A 785 -12.20 11.87 1.42
N LEU A 786 -12.40 12.81 2.33
CA LEU A 786 -13.60 12.89 3.17
C LEU A 786 -14.84 13.42 2.42
N GLU A 787 -14.67 14.19 1.35
CA GLU A 787 -15.75 14.58 0.44
C GLU A 787 -16.17 13.43 -0.47
N GLN A 788 -15.21 12.67 -1.02
CA GLN A 788 -15.48 11.54 -1.90
C GLN A 788 -16.12 10.36 -1.16
N ILE A 789 -15.74 10.13 0.10
CA ILE A 789 -16.21 8.99 0.89
C ILE A 789 -16.96 9.50 2.13
N GLY A 790 -18.23 9.87 1.95
CA GLY A 790 -19.06 10.47 2.98
C GLY A 790 -19.34 9.60 4.22
N ASN A 791 -19.06 8.30 4.15
CA ASN A 791 -19.30 7.32 5.22
C ASN A 791 -18.06 7.01 6.10
N ILE A 792 -16.98 7.79 6.01
CA ILE A 792 -15.80 7.62 6.87
C ILE A 792 -16.08 8.13 8.29
N VAL A 793 -15.68 7.34 9.30
CA VAL A 793 -15.72 7.76 10.71
C VAL A 793 -14.65 8.82 10.93
N VAL A 794 -15.06 10.01 11.36
CA VAL A 794 -14.14 11.06 11.80
C VAL A 794 -14.29 11.23 13.30
N SER A 795 -13.29 10.76 14.04
CA SER A 795 -13.26 10.85 15.50
C SER A 795 -13.00 12.29 15.97
N GLU A 796 -13.33 12.57 17.22
CA GLU A 796 -13.02 13.85 17.87
C GLU A 796 -11.50 14.10 17.93
N GLU A 797 -10.69 13.04 18.07
CA GLU A 797 -9.21 13.15 18.05
C GLU A 797 -8.69 13.60 16.68
N ILE A 798 -9.21 13.04 15.58
CA ILE A 798 -8.85 13.46 14.22
C ILE A 798 -9.27 14.90 13.98
N ARG A 799 -10.48 15.27 14.42
CA ARG A 799 -10.94 16.67 14.33
C ARG A 799 -9.96 17.59 15.04
N ASP A 800 -9.57 17.27 16.27
CA ASP A 800 -8.68 18.12 17.06
C ASP A 800 -7.29 18.25 16.40
N LEU A 801 -6.77 17.17 15.81
CA LEU A 801 -5.54 17.19 15.01
C LEU A 801 -5.67 18.09 13.79
N VAL A 802 -6.75 17.97 13.00
CA VAL A 802 -6.98 18.79 11.80
C VAL A 802 -7.15 20.27 12.17
N VAL A 803 -7.98 20.58 13.17
CA VAL A 803 -8.21 21.96 13.63
C VAL A 803 -6.92 22.58 14.16
N THR A 804 -6.13 21.82 14.92
CA THR A 804 -4.82 22.29 15.40
C THR A 804 -3.89 22.54 14.23
N SER A 805 -3.82 21.61 13.27
CA SER A 805 -3.00 21.76 12.08
C SER A 805 -3.34 23.02 11.29
N VAL A 806 -4.63 23.29 11.04
CA VAL A 806 -5.09 24.48 10.31
C VAL A 806 -4.67 25.77 11.03
N LYS A 807 -4.93 25.84 12.35
CA LYS A 807 -4.53 27.00 13.17
C LYS A 807 -3.02 27.22 13.15
N MET A 808 -2.23 26.15 13.21
CA MET A 808 -0.77 26.23 13.19
C MET A 808 -0.23 26.63 11.81
N VAL A 809 -0.84 26.19 10.71
CA VAL A 809 -0.52 26.67 9.34
C VAL A 809 -0.71 28.18 9.25
N ASP A 810 -1.85 28.70 9.73
CA ASP A 810 -2.13 30.15 9.68
C ASP A 810 -1.23 30.96 10.62
N ALA A 811 -0.90 30.42 11.81
CA ALA A 811 0.05 31.04 12.72
C ALA A 811 1.45 31.09 12.10
N ALA A 812 1.93 29.99 11.54
CA ALA A 812 3.22 29.89 10.88
C ALA A 812 3.33 30.82 9.67
N ARG A 813 2.29 30.88 8.83
CA ARG A 813 2.23 31.79 7.69
C ARG A 813 2.28 33.26 8.11
N ARG A 814 1.57 33.66 9.16
CA ARG A 814 1.66 35.04 9.69
C ARG A 814 3.05 35.31 10.27
N ALA A 815 3.63 34.36 11.00
CA ALA A 815 4.94 34.50 11.60
C ALA A 815 6.04 34.68 10.53
N ILE A 816 6.02 33.88 9.45
CA ILE A 816 7.03 33.94 8.40
C ILE A 816 6.93 35.22 7.55
N LEU A 817 5.71 35.68 7.28
CA LEU A 817 5.46 36.96 6.60
C LEU A 817 5.83 38.17 7.47
N ASN A 818 5.86 38.03 8.79
CA ASN A 818 6.36 39.04 9.71
C ASN A 818 7.86 38.92 10.00
N GLY A 819 8.57 37.98 9.36
CA GLY A 819 10.00 37.74 9.56
C GLY A 819 10.38 36.95 10.82
N ASN A 820 9.41 36.44 11.59
CA ASN A 820 9.68 35.61 12.77
C ASN A 820 9.84 34.13 12.38
N LEU A 821 11.06 33.78 11.96
CA LEU A 821 11.38 32.43 11.46
C LEU A 821 11.21 31.34 12.51
N GLN A 822 11.71 31.54 13.74
CA GLN A 822 11.69 30.47 14.74
C GLN A 822 10.26 30.07 15.13
N GLN A 823 9.39 31.08 15.31
CA GLN A 823 7.99 30.80 15.58
C GLN A 823 7.33 30.11 14.38
N ALA A 824 7.59 30.62 13.18
CA ALA A 824 7.07 30.02 11.96
C ALA A 824 7.48 28.57 11.79
N TYR A 825 8.75 28.25 12.06
CA TYR A 825 9.28 26.89 11.97
C TYR A 825 8.63 25.95 12.98
N ARG A 826 8.52 26.37 14.24
CA ARG A 826 7.87 25.57 15.30
C ARG A 826 6.42 25.28 14.96
N ASP A 827 5.68 26.30 14.55
CA ASP A 827 4.26 26.16 14.20
C ASP A 827 4.08 25.31 12.93
N ALA A 828 4.94 25.48 11.91
CA ALA A 828 4.93 24.67 10.69
C ALA A 828 5.26 23.20 10.98
N LYS A 829 6.21 22.94 11.86
CA LYS A 829 6.60 21.59 12.30
C LYS A 829 5.41 20.88 12.95
N VAL A 830 4.75 21.53 13.90
CA VAL A 830 3.56 21.00 14.59
C VAL A 830 2.40 20.81 13.61
N ALA A 831 2.18 21.77 12.70
CA ALA A 831 1.17 21.64 11.66
C ALA A 831 1.36 20.37 10.82
N ASN A 832 2.58 20.14 10.30
CA ASN A 832 2.85 18.96 9.49
C ASN A 832 2.66 17.66 10.29
N MET A 833 3.13 17.61 11.54
CA MET A 833 2.93 16.46 12.44
C MET A 833 1.45 16.13 12.64
N CYS A 834 0.63 17.14 12.92
CA CYS A 834 -0.81 16.94 13.13
C CYS A 834 -1.51 16.52 11.83
N ALA A 835 -1.15 17.12 10.69
CA ALA A 835 -1.70 16.76 9.38
C ALA A 835 -1.39 15.31 9.00
N GLU A 836 -0.13 14.88 9.10
CA GLU A 836 0.27 13.51 8.79
C GLU A 836 -0.35 12.50 9.77
N LYS A 837 -0.33 12.80 11.08
CA LYS A 837 -0.95 11.92 12.08
C LYS A 837 -2.45 11.77 11.83
N ALA A 838 -3.14 12.85 11.45
CA ALA A 838 -4.54 12.79 11.09
C ALA A 838 -4.77 11.97 9.81
N PHE A 839 -4.00 12.22 8.75
CA PHE A 839 -4.18 11.56 7.45
C PHE A 839 -3.89 10.06 7.47
N PHE A 840 -2.83 9.64 8.17
CA PHE A 840 -2.44 8.24 8.31
C PHE A 840 -3.06 7.55 9.53
N ASP A 841 -4.05 8.18 10.19
CA ASP A 841 -4.71 7.57 11.33
C ASP A 841 -5.40 6.25 10.91
N PRO A 842 -5.15 5.14 11.63
CA PRO A 842 -5.72 3.85 11.28
C PRO A 842 -7.26 3.85 11.19
N SER A 843 -7.96 4.74 11.89
CA SER A 843 -9.43 4.80 11.84
C SER A 843 -9.98 5.40 10.55
N LEU A 844 -9.21 6.22 9.82
CA LEU A 844 -9.56 6.69 8.48
C LEU A 844 -9.33 5.63 7.41
N LEU A 845 -8.33 4.75 7.63
CA LEU A 845 -7.98 3.64 6.74
C LEU A 845 -8.78 2.36 7.05
N ALA A 846 -9.27 2.22 8.27
CA ALA A 846 -10.13 1.12 8.69
C ALA A 846 -11.52 1.30 8.07
N LEU A 847 -11.70 0.69 6.91
CA LEU A 847 -12.98 0.56 6.22
C LEU A 847 -13.98 -0.23 7.09
N LEU A 848 -14.60 0.42 8.08
CA LEU A 848 -15.99 0.15 8.47
C LEU A 848 -16.93 0.70 7.38
N TYR A 849 -16.57 0.47 6.12
CA TYR A 849 -17.34 0.86 4.96
C TYR A 849 -18.46 -0.14 4.80
N PHE A 850 -19.67 0.28 5.20
CA PHE A 850 -20.89 -0.37 4.76
C PHE A 850 -21.38 0.42 3.52
N PRO A 851 -21.11 -0.03 2.29
CA PRO A 851 -21.60 0.63 1.08
C PRO A 851 -23.11 0.81 1.18
N GLU A 852 -23.63 1.91 0.65
CA GLU A 852 -25.08 2.17 0.68
C GLU A 852 -25.87 1.02 0.03
N ASP A 853 -25.33 0.44 -1.05
CA ASP A 853 -25.90 -0.73 -1.72
C ASP A 853 -26.09 -1.93 -0.78
N GLN A 854 -25.16 -2.14 0.17
CA GLN A 854 -25.26 -3.21 1.17
C GLN A 854 -26.26 -2.86 2.27
N LYS A 855 -26.39 -1.57 2.64
CA LYS A 855 -27.47 -1.12 3.52
C LYS A 855 -28.84 -1.40 2.86
N TYR A 856 -29.01 -1.04 1.59
CA TYR A 856 -30.24 -1.34 0.84
C TYR A 856 -30.49 -2.84 0.71
N ALA A 857 -29.46 -3.66 0.46
CA ALA A 857 -29.62 -5.11 0.37
C ALA A 857 -30.09 -5.78 1.68
N ILE A 858 -29.77 -5.18 2.85
CA ILE A 858 -30.25 -5.67 4.15
C ILE A 858 -31.68 -5.16 4.43
N TYR A 859 -31.95 -3.89 4.13
CA TYR A 859 -33.21 -3.24 4.51
C TYR A 859 -34.35 -3.45 3.53
N ILE A 860 -34.09 -3.60 2.22
CA ILE A 860 -35.12 -3.85 1.21
C ILE A 860 -35.87 -5.16 1.51
N PRO A 861 -35.23 -6.33 1.77
CA PRO A 861 -35.95 -7.55 2.10
C PRO A 861 -36.74 -7.47 3.42
N LEU A 862 -36.32 -6.61 4.36
CA LEU A 862 -37.01 -6.43 5.64
C LEU A 862 -38.24 -5.53 5.51
N PHE A 863 -38.14 -4.44 4.72
CA PHE A 863 -39.18 -3.41 4.65
C PHE A 863 -40.06 -3.48 3.41
N LEU A 864 -39.57 -3.99 2.27
CA LEU A 864 -40.35 -4.08 1.03
C LEU A 864 -41.58 -5.01 1.15
N PRO A 865 -41.50 -6.20 1.78
CA PRO A 865 -42.67 -7.07 1.96
C PRO A 865 -43.74 -6.48 2.88
N ILE A 866 -43.35 -5.55 3.75
CA ILE A 866 -44.26 -4.85 4.67
C ILE A 866 -44.81 -3.58 4.01
N GLY A 867 -43.98 -2.86 3.25
CA GLY A 867 -44.34 -1.62 2.57
C GLY A 867 -45.30 -1.80 1.38
N ILE A 868 -45.14 -2.87 0.60
CA ILE A 868 -46.00 -3.14 -0.58
C ILE A 868 -47.49 -3.30 -0.16
N PRO A 869 -47.85 -4.17 0.81
CA PRO A 869 -49.24 -4.31 1.25
C PRO A 869 -49.82 -3.00 1.82
N VAL A 870 -49.01 -2.24 2.56
CA VAL A 870 -49.43 -0.97 3.14
C VAL A 870 -49.73 0.08 2.05
N LEU A 871 -48.87 0.21 1.04
CA LEU A 871 -49.09 1.12 -0.09
C LEU A 871 -50.29 0.71 -0.96
N LEU A 872 -50.46 -0.59 -1.19
CA LEU A 872 -51.63 -1.11 -1.91
C LEU A 872 -52.93 -0.87 -1.14
N SER A 873 -52.91 -1.01 0.19
CA SER A 873 -54.08 -0.70 1.04
C SER A 873 -54.43 0.79 1.07
N LEU A 874 -53.43 1.68 1.07
CA LEU A 874 -53.66 3.12 0.97
C LEU A 874 -54.26 3.50 -0.39
N ARG A 875 -53.81 2.86 -1.47
CA ARG A 875 -54.37 3.06 -2.82
C ARG A 875 -55.81 2.60 -2.89
N SER A 876 -56.16 1.45 -2.31
CA SER A 876 -57.56 0.97 -2.33
C SER A 876 -58.49 1.89 -1.54
N VAL A 877 -58.03 2.39 -0.38
CA VAL A 877 -58.77 3.36 0.44
C VAL A 877 -58.94 4.69 -0.30
N TYR A 878 -57.89 5.20 -0.94
CA TYR A 878 -57.95 6.43 -1.74
C TYR A 878 -58.94 6.30 -2.91
N MET A 879 -58.92 5.17 -3.62
CA MET A 879 -59.86 4.90 -4.71
C MET A 879 -61.31 4.70 -4.23
N HIS A 880 -61.51 4.20 -3.00
CA HIS A 880 -62.83 4.09 -2.39
C HIS A 880 -63.39 5.46 -2.00
N PHE A 881 -62.56 6.34 -1.42
CA PHE A 881 -62.94 7.72 -1.12
C PHE A 881 -63.18 8.59 -2.36
N LEU A 882 -62.57 8.26 -3.51
CA LEU A 882 -62.83 8.92 -4.80
C LEU A 882 -64.10 8.42 -5.51
N LYS A 883 -64.63 7.25 -5.12
CA LYS A 883 -65.84 6.65 -5.71
C LYS A 883 -67.12 6.94 -4.91
N ARG A 884 -66.99 7.47 -3.70
CA ARG A 884 -68.04 8.25 -3.02
C ARG A 884 -67.98 9.69 -3.50
#